data_AF-A0A7W6UH33-F1
#
_entry.id   AF-A0A7W6UH33-F1
#
_cell.length_a   1.000
_cell.length_b   1.000
_cell.length_c   1.000
_cell.angle_alpha   90.00
_cell.angle_beta   90.00
_cell.angle_gamma   90.00
#
_symmetry.space_group_name_H-M   'P 1'
#
loop_
_entity.id
_entity.type
_entity.pdbx_description
1 polymer ?
#
loop_
_entity_poly.entity_id
_entity_poly.type
_entity_poly.pdbx_seq_one_letter_code
_entity_poly.pdbx_strand_id
1 'polypeptide(L)'
;MSIWGHSLPRFVLLLMIMLCPSTGLKHAFAQDADAAGRLPDNVVALDQGWSGGQRSWWYTVSQGSRLLPLDWMRALETAGSTDAFLSDANISRLGYLPNPKSLDNPYGLPVGFAVDQDKSRSADLMCDVFPATCDAMTMRKPWIGLNCSACHTNEIVYQNKRIRIDGAATLADFQGLEEDLLAALKKTVEDREKFDRFARKVLANDMTVESRAELDAQLLEQIAWQQALADKNAAAVRYGRGRLDAQGHILNKVAILTKQVHPDTVHADAPASYPFIWNTSQQGKIQWNGIANNILKISILGNETDIGALVRNTSEVIGVFAHVETDRSKAWRGYDSSVRVKAMIGLERQLAKLKSPRWPENMLPAIDWEQAARGREHFERFNCESCHKPLAWDDLQSPAQETMDPIARQQTDIFLACNTFLHKSKSGNQKGQKIFAFTGDKIRDIEFTRNLLVNTTVGTVVGNFDELASGIFEDVSPTEAARSNSFEASGQVEYLPGVTDSFKKDQARQCLTNDHDILAYKARPLNGIWATAPYLHNGSVPTLYDLLLPAKVRNVSTSDTTAEVTGPTRPEVFSVGSRTFDPVHVGFISTVVEGDDNFVFRVRKEGSQEPIPGNYNSGHEYGTGQLSDEQRMELVEYLKTL
;
A
#
# COMPACT_ATOMS: atom_id res chain seq x y z
N MET A 1 2.73 90.98 39.95
CA MET A 1 4.06 90.49 40.36
C MET A 1 4.68 89.73 39.21
N SER A 2 5.92 90.08 38.92
CA SER A 2 6.74 89.73 37.76
C SER A 2 7.11 88.26 37.57
N ILE A 3 7.10 87.82 36.29
CA ILE A 3 8.09 87.02 35.50
C ILE A 3 8.49 85.63 36.10
N TRP A 4 8.50 84.47 35.41
CA TRP A 4 8.98 84.03 34.08
C TRP A 4 8.20 82.75 33.69
N GLY A 5 7.69 82.54 32.46
CA GLY A 5 8.39 82.27 31.19
C GLY A 5 8.40 80.73 30.97
N HIS A 6 8.03 80.10 29.85
CA HIS A 6 7.67 80.50 28.49
C HIS A 6 6.79 79.41 27.83
N SER A 7 6.10 79.84 26.78
CA SER A 7 5.11 79.20 25.91
C SER A 7 5.65 78.24 24.84
N LEU A 8 4.83 77.23 24.48
CA LEU A 8 4.86 76.40 23.26
C LEU A 8 4.90 77.25 21.95
N PRO A 9 5.39 76.75 20.78
CA PRO A 9 4.67 75.76 19.95
C PRO A 9 5.46 74.83 18.99
N ARG A 10 4.69 73.87 18.44
CA ARG A 10 4.91 72.86 17.36
C ARG A 10 6.06 73.08 16.36
N PHE A 11 6.80 72.00 16.07
CA PHE A 11 7.64 71.85 14.86
C PHE A 11 7.46 70.48 14.20
N VAL A 12 7.27 70.52 12.88
CA VAL A 12 7.28 69.40 11.92
C VAL A 12 8.74 69.03 11.62
N LEU A 13 9.08 67.74 11.54
CA LEU A 13 10.42 67.30 11.11
C LEU A 13 10.34 66.29 9.95
N LEU A 14 10.87 66.72 8.80
CA LEU A 14 11.23 65.88 7.66
C LEU A 14 12.36 64.92 8.03
N LEU A 15 12.26 63.65 7.62
CA LEU A 15 13.36 62.69 7.69
C LEU A 15 14.03 62.55 6.31
N MET A 16 15.32 62.89 6.25
CA MET A 16 16.19 62.68 5.09
C MET A 16 16.59 61.20 4.95
N ILE A 17 16.56 60.73 3.70
CA ILE A 17 16.99 59.41 3.24
C ILE A 17 18.52 59.38 3.09
N MET A 18 19.19 58.42 3.73
CA MET A 18 20.53 57.97 3.32
C MET A 18 20.42 56.59 2.66
N LEU A 19 20.78 56.54 1.37
CA LEU A 19 20.95 55.32 0.59
C LEU A 19 22.33 54.72 0.85
N CYS A 20 22.37 53.43 1.20
CA CYS A 20 23.58 52.60 1.19
C CYS A 20 23.33 51.40 0.25
N PRO A 21 24.20 51.12 -0.75
CA PRO A 21 23.94 50.07 -1.72
C PRO A 21 24.33 48.71 -1.14
N SER A 22 23.33 47.85 -0.90
CA SER A 22 23.52 46.45 -0.48
C SER A 22 23.06 45.48 -1.57
N THR A 23 23.46 45.73 -2.81
CA THR A 23 23.35 44.77 -3.92
C THR A 23 24.62 43.94 -3.96
N GLY A 24 24.67 42.84 -3.20
CA GLY A 24 25.83 41.95 -3.22
C GLY A 24 25.73 40.68 -2.36
N LEU A 25 24.87 40.62 -1.34
CA LEU A 25 24.76 39.44 -0.46
C LEU A 25 23.39 38.74 -0.45
N LYS A 26 22.40 39.22 -1.24
CA LYS A 26 21.05 38.62 -1.31
C LYS A 26 20.85 37.62 -2.44
N HIS A 27 21.86 37.34 -3.27
CA HIS A 27 21.74 36.41 -4.40
C HIS A 27 22.41 35.04 -4.18
N ALA A 28 23.08 34.80 -3.03
CA ALA A 28 23.76 33.54 -2.76
C ALA A 28 23.11 32.67 -1.67
N PHE A 29 22.04 33.14 -1.01
CA PHE A 29 21.33 32.41 0.06
C PHE A 29 19.84 32.18 -0.24
N ALA A 30 19.41 32.38 -1.49
CA ALA A 30 18.02 32.23 -1.91
C ALA A 30 17.81 31.14 -2.99
N GLN A 31 18.80 30.28 -3.24
CA GLN A 31 18.71 29.24 -4.29
C GLN A 31 18.64 27.80 -3.79
N ASP A 32 18.85 27.51 -2.50
CA ASP A 32 18.94 26.11 -2.02
C ASP A 32 17.87 25.68 -0.99
N ALA A 33 16.92 26.54 -0.64
CA ALA A 33 15.89 26.24 0.37
C ALA A 33 14.46 26.09 -0.19
N ASP A 34 14.24 26.26 -1.50
CA ASP A 34 12.92 26.64 -2.04
C ASP A 34 12.26 25.66 -3.05
N ALA A 35 12.60 24.37 -3.03
CA ALA A 35 11.95 23.40 -3.93
C ALA A 35 11.19 22.31 -3.17
N ALA A 36 9.98 22.61 -2.71
CA ALA A 36 9.02 21.58 -2.31
C ALA A 36 8.84 20.58 -3.49
N GLY A 37 9.04 19.29 -3.23
CA GLY A 37 8.93 18.23 -4.24
C GLY A 37 10.14 18.06 -5.15
N ARG A 38 11.34 18.50 -4.71
CA ARG A 38 12.60 18.20 -5.42
C ARG A 38 12.81 16.70 -5.53
N LEU A 39 12.88 16.20 -6.76
CA LEU A 39 13.30 14.84 -7.06
C LEU A 39 14.83 14.74 -7.10
N PRO A 40 15.42 13.54 -6.99
CA PRO A 40 16.84 13.34 -7.28
C PRO A 40 17.19 13.87 -8.68
N ASP A 41 18.39 14.42 -8.87
CA ASP A 41 18.76 15.17 -10.09
C ASP A 41 18.66 14.34 -11.40
N ASN A 42 18.67 13.01 -11.32
CA ASN A 42 18.53 12.09 -12.47
C ASN A 42 17.12 11.47 -12.63
N VAL A 43 16.13 11.98 -11.89
CA VAL A 43 14.74 11.49 -11.91
C VAL A 43 13.81 12.54 -12.50
N VAL A 44 13.06 12.13 -13.52
CA VAL A 44 12.02 12.95 -14.16
C VAL A 44 10.65 12.48 -13.68
N ALA A 45 9.83 13.38 -13.15
CA ALA A 45 8.42 13.08 -12.91
C ALA A 45 7.61 13.16 -14.20
N LEU A 46 6.70 12.20 -14.38
CA LEU A 46 5.65 12.34 -15.38
C LEU A 46 4.68 13.46 -15.03
N ASP A 47 4.15 14.12 -16.06
CA ASP A 47 3.02 15.03 -15.88
C ASP A 47 1.74 14.22 -15.63
N GLN A 48 1.41 14.03 -14.36
CA GLN A 48 0.17 13.42 -13.90
C GLN A 48 -0.77 14.46 -13.27
N GLY A 49 -0.59 15.75 -13.57
CA GLY A 49 -1.44 16.84 -13.08
C GLY A 49 -1.13 17.35 -11.67
N TRP A 50 -0.06 16.86 -11.03
CA TRP A 50 0.40 17.35 -9.72
C TRP A 50 1.57 18.34 -9.83
N SER A 51 1.50 19.41 -9.04
CA SER A 51 2.64 20.29 -8.77
C SER A 51 3.70 19.60 -7.90
N GLY A 52 4.92 20.18 -7.86
CA GLY A 52 5.98 19.72 -6.96
C GLY A 52 5.56 19.70 -5.49
N GLY A 53 4.88 20.74 -5.01
CA GLY A 53 4.38 20.81 -3.63
C GLY A 53 3.36 19.71 -3.30
N GLN A 54 2.42 19.44 -4.21
CA GLN A 54 1.47 18.32 -4.04
C GLN A 54 2.21 16.98 -3.95
N ARG A 55 3.17 16.73 -4.84
CA ARG A 55 3.99 15.51 -4.80
C ARG A 55 4.80 15.39 -3.50
N SER A 56 5.41 16.48 -3.05
CA SER A 56 6.12 16.57 -1.77
C SER A 56 5.22 16.15 -0.61
N TRP A 57 4.00 16.69 -0.58
CA TRP A 57 3.02 16.39 0.45
C TRP A 57 2.55 14.93 0.41
N TRP A 58 2.29 14.38 -0.78
CA TRP A 58 1.99 12.95 -0.97
C TRP A 58 3.08 12.04 -0.39
N TYR A 59 4.34 12.42 -0.53
CA TYR A 59 5.48 11.63 -0.03
C TYR A 59 5.72 11.73 1.48
N THR A 60 5.21 12.76 2.14
CA THR A 60 5.67 13.14 3.49
C THR A 60 4.56 13.22 4.54
N VAL A 61 3.31 13.34 4.13
CA VAL A 61 2.20 13.50 5.09
C VAL A 61 1.93 12.20 5.86
N SER A 62 1.79 12.33 7.18
CA SER A 62 1.41 11.21 8.06
C SER A 62 -0.08 10.90 7.91
N GLN A 63 -0.40 9.60 7.90
CA GLN A 63 -1.76 9.08 8.06
C GLN A 63 -2.03 8.54 9.46
N GLY A 64 -1.03 8.59 10.36
CA GLY A 64 -1.12 8.03 11.71
C GLY A 64 -0.40 6.69 11.90
N SER A 65 0.36 6.23 10.90
CA SER A 65 1.24 5.08 11.01
C SER A 65 2.37 5.35 12.02
N ARG A 66 2.61 4.41 12.94
CA ARG A 66 3.65 4.48 13.97
C ARG A 66 4.42 3.16 14.02
N LEU A 67 5.50 3.07 13.26
CA LEU A 67 6.35 1.88 13.19
C LEU A 67 7.41 1.86 14.29
N LEU A 68 8.10 2.99 14.50
CA LEU A 68 9.14 3.15 15.52
C LEU A 68 9.28 4.64 15.90
N PRO A 69 9.74 5.00 17.11
CA PRO A 69 10.13 6.38 17.38
C PRO A 69 11.18 6.88 16.37
N LEU A 70 11.04 8.12 15.91
CA LEU A 70 11.88 8.65 14.84
C LEU A 70 13.38 8.73 15.23
N ASP A 71 13.66 9.10 16.47
CA ASP A 71 15.01 9.12 17.04
C ASP A 71 15.63 7.72 17.05
N TRP A 72 14.84 6.69 17.37
CA TRP A 72 15.29 5.30 17.35
C TRP A 72 15.58 4.84 15.93
N MET A 73 14.67 5.04 14.98
CA MET A 73 14.89 4.62 13.59
C MET A 73 16.14 5.27 12.98
N ARG A 74 16.41 6.53 13.30
CA ARG A 74 17.60 7.25 12.85
C ARG A 74 18.89 6.79 13.54
N ALA A 75 18.79 6.25 14.74
CA ALA A 75 19.92 5.71 15.49
C ALA A 75 20.24 4.25 15.13
N LEU A 76 19.25 3.52 14.60
CA LEU A 76 19.31 2.09 14.33
C LEU A 76 20.34 1.74 13.25
N GLU A 77 21.09 0.68 13.50
CA GLU A 77 22.06 0.10 12.56
C GLU A 77 21.52 -1.24 12.04
N THR A 78 21.78 -1.60 10.78
CA THR A 78 21.37 -2.89 10.20
C THR A 78 21.92 -4.05 11.02
N ALA A 79 21.20 -5.18 11.13
CA ALA A 79 21.54 -6.24 12.08
C ALA A 79 23.03 -6.67 12.03
N GLY A 80 23.54 -6.97 10.84
CA GLY A 80 24.89 -7.50 10.63
C GLY A 80 26.03 -6.48 10.55
N SER A 81 25.77 -5.17 10.66
CA SER A 81 26.81 -4.14 10.50
C SER A 81 26.57 -2.90 11.38
N THR A 82 27.43 -1.90 11.22
CA THR A 82 27.28 -0.56 11.81
C THR A 82 26.62 0.44 10.86
N ASP A 83 26.26 0.04 9.65
CA ASP A 83 25.60 0.91 8.68
C ASP A 83 24.20 1.30 9.18
N ALA A 84 23.82 2.56 8.97
CA ALA A 84 22.50 3.04 9.37
C ALA A 84 21.39 2.25 8.64
N PHE A 85 20.32 1.91 9.35
CA PHE A 85 19.18 1.22 8.77
C PHE A 85 18.53 2.02 7.65
N LEU A 86 18.43 3.35 7.82
CA LEU A 86 17.93 4.29 6.80
C LEU A 86 19.01 4.75 5.80
N SER A 87 20.14 4.03 5.66
CA SER A 87 21.13 4.37 4.62
C SER A 87 20.55 4.18 3.21
N ASP A 88 20.99 5.01 2.26
CA ASP A 88 20.54 4.92 0.86
C ASP A 88 20.74 3.52 0.27
N ALA A 89 21.86 2.87 0.61
CA ALA A 89 22.16 1.51 0.17
C ALA A 89 21.13 0.50 0.71
N ASN A 90 20.82 0.53 2.01
CA ASN A 90 19.87 -0.41 2.61
C ASN A 90 18.43 -0.18 2.12
N ILE A 91 18.00 1.09 2.04
CA ILE A 91 16.67 1.46 1.54
C ILE A 91 16.51 1.09 0.06
N SER A 92 17.54 1.34 -0.76
CA SER A 92 17.52 0.96 -2.18
C SER A 92 17.53 -0.55 -2.36
N ARG A 93 18.29 -1.30 -1.54
CA ARG A 93 18.25 -2.77 -1.50
C ARG A 93 16.84 -3.26 -1.17
N LEU A 94 16.11 -2.60 -0.27
CA LEU A 94 14.71 -2.92 0.03
C LEU A 94 13.72 -2.41 -1.04
N GLY A 95 14.19 -1.77 -2.12
CA GLY A 95 13.38 -1.32 -3.25
C GLY A 95 12.61 -0.02 -3.01
N TYR A 96 12.77 0.62 -1.86
CA TYR A 96 12.16 1.93 -1.58
C TYR A 96 12.89 3.06 -2.29
N LEU A 97 12.16 4.13 -2.58
CA LEU A 97 12.66 5.22 -3.40
C LEU A 97 13.31 6.33 -2.55
N PRO A 98 14.45 6.89 -2.98
CA PRO A 98 15.05 8.03 -2.31
C PRO A 98 14.13 9.26 -2.43
N ASN A 99 14.15 10.09 -1.39
CA ASN A 99 13.45 11.36 -1.34
C ASN A 99 14.38 12.40 -0.69
N PRO A 100 14.95 13.33 -1.47
CA PRO A 100 15.93 14.29 -0.97
C PRO A 100 15.43 15.11 0.22
N LYS A 101 16.37 15.64 1.00
CA LYS A 101 16.05 16.61 2.05
C LYS A 101 15.36 17.83 1.47
N SER A 102 14.29 18.24 2.12
CA SER A 102 13.51 19.42 1.77
C SER A 102 12.88 20.02 3.04
N LEU A 103 12.14 21.13 2.90
CA LEU A 103 11.37 21.69 4.01
C LEU A 103 10.33 20.71 4.56
N ASP A 104 9.70 19.92 3.68
CA ASP A 104 8.68 18.91 4.05
C ASP A 104 9.32 17.58 4.48
N ASN A 105 10.58 17.34 4.13
CA ASN A 105 11.35 16.15 4.49
C ASN A 105 12.72 16.52 5.08
N PRO A 106 12.77 17.12 6.28
CA PRO A 106 14.02 17.65 6.85
C PRO A 106 15.04 16.54 7.17
N TYR A 107 14.57 15.30 7.33
CA TYR A 107 15.42 14.15 7.65
C TYR A 107 15.90 13.38 6.42
N GLY A 108 15.35 13.66 5.23
CA GLY A 108 15.66 12.89 4.01
C GLY A 108 15.13 11.45 4.08
N LEU A 109 13.96 11.25 4.71
CA LEU A 109 13.31 9.95 4.78
C LEU A 109 12.87 9.48 3.39
N PRO A 110 12.88 8.17 3.08
CA PRO A 110 12.47 7.66 1.77
C PRO A 110 11.01 8.03 1.42
N VAL A 111 10.65 7.92 0.14
CA VAL A 111 9.27 8.18 -0.32
C VAL A 111 8.27 7.37 0.52
N GLY A 112 7.35 8.09 1.16
CA GLY A 112 6.27 7.51 1.96
C GLY A 112 6.64 7.12 3.38
N PHE A 113 7.88 7.38 3.81
CA PHE A 113 8.25 7.31 5.22
C PHE A 113 7.92 8.66 5.86
N ALA A 114 6.77 8.71 6.53
CA ALA A 114 6.19 9.93 7.09
C ALA A 114 6.40 10.00 8.61
N VAL A 115 6.45 11.22 9.14
CA VAL A 115 6.57 11.46 10.58
C VAL A 115 5.20 11.79 11.18
N ASP A 116 4.70 10.93 12.06
CA ASP A 116 3.54 11.20 12.90
C ASP A 116 3.96 11.88 14.22
N GLN A 117 3.18 12.87 14.68
CA GLN A 117 3.38 13.44 16.00
C GLN A 117 2.07 13.94 16.60
N ASP A 118 1.82 13.55 17.84
CA ASP A 118 0.83 14.16 18.73
C ASP A 118 1.46 14.30 20.12
N LYS A 119 1.50 15.53 20.63
CA LYS A 119 2.15 15.86 21.90
C LYS A 119 1.19 15.80 23.10
N SER A 120 -0.10 15.59 22.84
CA SER A 120 -1.14 15.60 23.88
C SER A 120 -1.32 14.22 24.50
N ARG A 121 -2.23 14.11 25.48
CA ARG A 121 -2.52 12.84 26.16
C ARG A 121 -3.24 11.82 25.26
N SER A 122 -3.85 12.23 24.15
CA SER A 122 -4.47 11.29 23.21
C SER A 122 -3.46 10.39 22.51
N ALA A 123 -2.17 10.75 22.53
CA ALA A 123 -1.13 9.91 21.97
C ALA A 123 -0.79 8.69 22.83
N ASP A 124 -1.18 8.66 24.12
CA ASP A 124 -0.90 7.58 25.08
C ASP A 124 -1.82 6.36 24.82
N LEU A 125 -1.55 5.70 23.70
CA LEU A 125 -2.33 4.59 23.15
C LEU A 125 -1.64 3.26 23.41
N MET A 126 -2.43 2.19 23.56
CA MET A 126 -1.93 0.82 23.70
C MET A 126 -0.99 0.64 24.91
N CYS A 127 -1.20 1.38 26.01
CA CYS A 127 -0.32 1.31 27.18
C CYS A 127 -0.35 -0.03 27.92
N ASP A 128 -1.34 -0.88 27.67
CA ASP A 128 -1.33 -2.27 28.13
C ASP A 128 -0.31 -3.12 27.37
N VAL A 129 -0.02 -2.75 26.12
CA VAL A 129 0.95 -3.42 25.24
C VAL A 129 2.33 -2.79 25.41
N PHE A 130 2.38 -1.47 25.62
CA PHE A 130 3.62 -0.70 25.73
C PHE A 130 3.70 0.13 27.03
N PRO A 131 3.63 -0.50 28.21
CA PRO A 131 3.60 0.23 29.49
C PRO A 131 4.83 1.12 29.71
N ALA A 132 6.05 0.61 29.50
CA ALA A 132 7.28 1.39 29.64
C ALA A 132 7.34 2.53 28.62
N THR A 133 6.84 2.31 27.39
CA THR A 133 6.81 3.36 26.36
C THR A 133 5.84 4.48 26.72
N CYS A 134 4.71 4.17 27.36
CA CYS A 134 3.78 5.16 27.88
C CYS A 134 4.34 5.89 29.11
N ASP A 135 4.95 5.17 30.06
CA ASP A 135 5.53 5.74 31.27
C ASP A 135 6.65 6.75 30.94
N ALA A 136 7.48 6.43 29.93
CA ALA A 136 8.52 7.33 29.42
C ALA A 136 7.98 8.49 28.56
N MET A 137 6.67 8.58 28.33
CA MET A 137 6.03 9.52 27.40
C MET A 137 6.56 9.44 25.95
N THR A 138 7.17 8.32 25.56
CA THR A 138 7.70 8.10 24.21
C THR A 138 6.58 8.08 23.17
N MET A 139 5.36 7.70 23.56
CA MET A 139 4.17 7.80 22.71
C MET A 139 3.89 9.22 22.18
N ARG A 140 4.37 10.26 22.87
CA ARG A 140 4.20 11.68 22.50
C ARG A 140 5.36 12.25 21.67
N LYS A 141 6.42 11.47 21.45
CA LYS A 141 7.53 11.83 20.58
C LYS A 141 7.14 11.68 19.09
N PRO A 142 7.92 12.20 18.14
CA PRO A 142 7.72 11.89 16.73
C PRO A 142 7.95 10.41 16.43
N TRP A 143 7.05 9.78 15.67
CA TRP A 143 7.15 8.41 15.19
C TRP A 143 7.32 8.41 13.67
N ILE A 144 8.16 7.51 13.17
CA ILE A 144 8.20 7.22 11.73
C ILE A 144 7.20 6.13 11.41
N GLY A 145 6.51 6.26 10.29
CA GLY A 145 5.59 5.26 9.76
C GLY A 145 5.53 5.32 8.24
N LEU A 146 4.71 4.46 7.65
CA LEU A 146 4.50 4.42 6.20
C LEU A 146 3.18 5.09 5.83
N ASN A 147 3.17 5.81 4.73
CA ASN A 147 1.98 6.33 4.07
C ASN A 147 1.75 5.66 2.71
N CYS A 148 0.63 5.96 2.04
CA CYS A 148 0.26 5.38 0.75
C CYS A 148 1.38 5.39 -0.31
N SER A 149 2.21 6.44 -0.36
CA SER A 149 3.22 6.61 -1.40
C SER A 149 4.37 5.60 -1.30
N ALA A 150 4.60 4.99 -0.14
CA ALA A 150 5.60 3.92 0.01
C ALA A 150 5.25 2.68 -0.84
N CYS A 151 3.94 2.43 -1.02
CA CYS A 151 3.38 1.30 -1.76
C CYS A 151 2.91 1.68 -3.17
N HIS A 152 2.48 2.93 -3.36
CA HIS A 152 1.85 3.43 -4.57
C HIS A 152 2.66 4.53 -5.27
N THR A 153 3.98 4.35 -5.33
CA THR A 153 4.86 5.18 -6.16
C THR A 153 5.99 4.32 -6.70
N ASN A 154 6.26 4.43 -8.00
CA ASN A 154 7.28 3.62 -8.66
C ASN A 154 8.22 4.45 -9.53
N GLU A 155 9.35 3.85 -9.89
CA GLU A 155 10.27 4.36 -10.88
C GLU A 155 10.66 3.28 -11.88
N ILE A 156 10.72 3.69 -13.15
CA ILE A 156 11.28 2.88 -14.23
C ILE A 156 12.58 3.51 -14.73
N VAL A 157 13.46 2.70 -15.31
CA VAL A 157 14.75 3.11 -15.87
C VAL A 157 14.81 2.70 -17.34
N TYR A 158 15.03 3.66 -18.23
CA TYR A 158 15.23 3.41 -19.66
C TYR A 158 16.34 4.30 -20.21
N GLN A 159 17.34 3.72 -20.87
CA GLN A 159 18.48 4.44 -21.46
C GLN A 159 19.08 5.52 -20.52
N ASN A 160 19.35 5.13 -19.26
CA ASN A 160 19.87 5.97 -18.17
C ASN A 160 18.94 7.07 -17.62
N LYS A 161 17.71 7.21 -18.14
CA LYS A 161 16.69 8.09 -17.57
C LYS A 161 15.88 7.33 -16.52
N ARG A 162 15.64 7.95 -15.36
CA ARG A 162 14.71 7.44 -14.34
C ARG A 162 13.42 8.22 -14.41
N ILE A 163 12.30 7.52 -14.50
CA ILE A 163 10.97 8.12 -14.66
C ILE A 163 10.15 7.78 -13.42
N ARG A 164 9.73 8.80 -12.67
CA ARG A 164 8.87 8.68 -11.48
C ARG A 164 7.40 8.67 -11.91
N ILE A 165 6.68 7.67 -11.43
CA ILE A 165 5.28 7.43 -11.70
C ILE A 165 4.52 7.38 -10.38
N ASP A 166 3.76 8.43 -10.10
CA ASP A 166 2.95 8.56 -8.91
C ASP A 166 1.67 7.71 -9.08
N GLY A 167 1.27 6.99 -8.03
CA GLY A 167 0.13 6.09 -8.05
C GLY A 167 0.38 4.71 -8.68
N ALA A 168 1.60 4.42 -9.17
CA ALA A 168 1.99 3.09 -9.66
C ALA A 168 2.39 2.14 -8.53
N ALA A 169 2.34 0.83 -8.78
CA ALA A 169 2.78 -0.19 -7.82
C ALA A 169 4.29 -0.10 -7.54
N THR A 170 4.70 -0.03 -6.28
CA THR A 170 6.12 -0.05 -5.89
C THR A 170 6.79 -1.40 -6.22
N LEU A 171 8.12 -1.43 -6.27
CA LEU A 171 8.94 -2.66 -6.25
C LEU A 171 9.60 -2.88 -4.87
N ALA A 172 9.10 -2.22 -3.83
CA ALA A 172 9.59 -2.40 -2.47
C ALA A 172 9.33 -3.82 -1.93
N ASP A 173 10.24 -4.29 -1.10
CA ASP A 173 10.14 -5.54 -0.34
C ASP A 173 9.71 -5.22 1.09
N PHE A 174 8.39 -5.22 1.31
CA PHE A 174 7.81 -4.91 2.62
C PHE A 174 8.10 -6.02 3.64
N GLN A 175 8.03 -7.29 3.22
CA GLN A 175 8.36 -8.42 4.08
C GLN A 175 9.82 -8.35 4.54
N GLY A 176 10.73 -8.07 3.62
CA GLY A 176 12.14 -7.83 3.94
C GLY A 176 12.37 -6.64 4.87
N LEU A 177 11.63 -5.53 4.70
CA LEU A 177 11.71 -4.38 5.60
C LEU A 177 11.33 -4.75 7.04
N GLU A 178 10.22 -5.45 7.23
CA GLU A 178 9.77 -5.89 8.57
C GLU A 178 10.76 -6.86 9.21
N GLU A 179 11.25 -7.84 8.45
CA GLU A 179 12.23 -8.83 8.92
C GLU A 179 13.56 -8.19 9.31
N ASP A 180 14.09 -7.30 8.47
CA ASP A 180 15.35 -6.62 8.71
C ASP A 180 15.24 -5.63 9.88
N LEU A 181 14.10 -4.96 10.03
CA LEU A 181 13.84 -4.06 11.16
C LEU A 181 13.80 -4.85 12.47
N LEU A 182 13.05 -5.95 12.52
CA LEU A 182 12.95 -6.81 13.70
C LEU A 182 14.32 -7.40 14.06
N ALA A 183 15.08 -7.88 13.06
CA ALA A 183 16.43 -8.39 13.26
C ALA A 183 17.38 -7.30 13.78
N ALA A 184 17.29 -6.07 13.25
CA ALA A 184 18.11 -4.95 13.70
C ALA A 184 17.78 -4.54 15.15
N LEU A 185 16.50 -4.53 15.54
CA LEU A 185 16.08 -4.24 16.92
C LEU A 185 16.58 -5.32 17.89
N LYS A 186 16.36 -6.60 17.59
CA LYS A 186 16.86 -7.72 18.40
C LYS A 186 18.37 -7.64 18.58
N LYS A 187 19.09 -7.48 17.47
CA LYS A 187 20.55 -7.40 17.50
C LYS A 187 21.06 -6.18 18.26
N THR A 188 20.30 -5.08 18.26
CA THR A 188 20.63 -3.89 19.06
C THR A 188 20.52 -4.17 20.55
N VAL A 189 19.54 -4.95 21.01
CA VAL A 189 19.39 -5.32 22.43
C VAL A 189 20.38 -6.41 22.85
N GLU A 190 20.63 -7.39 21.99
CA GLU A 190 21.53 -8.52 22.28
C GLU A 190 23.01 -8.15 22.33
N ASP A 191 23.43 -7.15 21.56
CA ASP A 191 24.82 -6.70 21.46
C ASP A 191 25.04 -5.43 22.29
N ARG A 192 25.80 -5.57 23.39
CA ARG A 192 26.06 -4.47 24.33
C ARG A 192 26.70 -3.24 23.67
N GLU A 193 27.63 -3.43 22.74
CA GLU A 193 28.30 -2.30 22.08
C GLU A 193 27.36 -1.58 21.12
N LYS A 194 26.52 -2.34 20.41
CA LYS A 194 25.49 -1.80 19.53
C LYS A 194 24.42 -1.05 20.32
N PHE A 195 23.94 -1.63 21.42
CA PHE A 195 23.03 -0.97 22.34
C PHE A 195 23.63 0.34 22.87
N ASP A 196 24.91 0.34 23.26
CA ASP A 196 25.58 1.52 23.77
C ASP A 196 25.69 2.64 22.73
N ARG A 197 25.91 2.32 21.44
CA ARG A 197 25.87 3.31 20.36
C ARG A 197 24.45 3.83 20.12
N PHE A 198 23.47 2.93 20.11
CA PHE A 198 22.06 3.28 19.94
C PHE A 198 21.58 4.20 21.07
N ALA A 199 21.78 3.82 22.33
CA ALA A 199 21.37 4.58 23.50
C ALA A 199 22.01 5.97 23.54
N ARG A 200 23.31 6.10 23.20
CA ARG A 200 23.98 7.40 23.09
C ARG A 200 23.34 8.31 22.04
N LYS A 201 22.95 7.76 20.88
CA LYS A 201 22.30 8.53 19.80
C LYS A 201 20.87 8.94 20.18
N VAL A 202 20.12 8.06 20.85
CA VAL A 202 18.71 8.29 21.23
C VAL A 202 18.57 9.21 22.44
N LEU A 203 19.29 8.93 23.53
CA LEU A 203 19.17 9.65 24.80
C LEU A 203 20.01 10.94 24.80
N ALA A 204 21.09 10.99 24.02
CA ALA A 204 21.99 12.14 23.95
C ALA A 204 22.37 12.67 25.35
N ASN A 205 21.94 13.89 25.69
CA ASN A 205 22.25 14.53 26.98
C ASN A 205 21.43 13.96 28.15
N ASP A 206 20.35 13.23 27.89
CA ASP A 206 19.45 12.64 28.90
C ASP A 206 19.92 11.24 29.32
N MET A 207 21.12 10.81 28.90
CA MET A 207 21.63 9.47 29.17
C MET A 207 22.09 9.33 30.64
N THR A 208 21.33 8.55 31.41
CA THR A 208 21.66 8.09 32.76
C THR A 208 21.59 6.56 32.82
N VAL A 209 21.89 5.97 33.99
CA VAL A 209 21.73 4.52 34.19
C VAL A 209 20.26 4.13 34.08
N GLU A 210 19.37 4.96 34.62
CA GLU A 210 17.92 4.78 34.64
C GLU A 210 17.33 4.92 33.24
N SER A 211 17.61 6.02 32.54
CA SER A 211 17.06 6.24 31.19
C SER A 211 17.58 5.22 30.16
N ARG A 212 18.79 4.69 30.38
CA ARG A 212 19.31 3.55 29.61
C ARG A 212 18.54 2.26 29.88
N ALA A 213 18.20 1.96 31.13
CA ALA A 213 17.39 0.79 31.49
C ALA A 213 15.93 0.92 31.00
N GLU A 214 15.36 2.13 31.07
CA GLU A 214 14.03 2.43 30.53
C GLU A 214 14.01 2.26 29.00
N LEU A 215 15.05 2.71 28.29
CA LEU A 215 15.15 2.53 26.85
C LEU A 215 15.21 1.05 26.45
N ASP A 216 15.96 0.24 27.22
CA ASP A 216 16.04 -1.22 27.02
C ASP A 216 14.66 -1.88 27.17
N ALA A 217 13.92 -1.53 28.24
CA ALA A 217 12.57 -2.03 28.46
C ALA A 217 11.63 -1.65 27.30
N GLN A 218 11.65 -0.41 26.84
CA GLN A 218 10.81 0.03 25.72
C GLN A 218 11.19 -0.66 24.40
N LEU A 219 12.48 -0.91 24.14
CA LEU A 219 12.93 -1.69 22.99
C LEU A 219 12.41 -3.12 23.02
N LEU A 220 12.43 -3.77 24.18
CA LEU A 220 11.89 -5.12 24.35
C LEU A 220 10.38 -5.16 24.08
N GLU A 221 9.61 -4.14 24.48
CA GLU A 221 8.18 -4.04 24.13
C GLU A 221 7.96 -3.94 22.61
N GLN A 222 8.75 -3.11 21.92
CA GLN A 222 8.68 -2.99 20.46
C GLN A 222 9.06 -4.29 19.75
N ILE A 223 10.10 -4.98 20.22
CA ILE A 223 10.49 -6.29 19.70
C ILE A 223 9.38 -7.32 19.90
N ALA A 224 8.77 -7.35 21.09
CA ALA A 224 7.68 -8.28 21.39
C ALA A 224 6.46 -8.05 20.48
N TRP A 225 6.09 -6.79 20.27
CA TRP A 225 4.98 -6.44 19.37
C TRP A 225 5.27 -6.80 17.91
N GLN A 226 6.44 -6.43 17.39
CA GLN A 226 6.81 -6.76 16.01
C GLN A 226 6.98 -8.27 15.81
N GLN A 227 7.50 -8.99 16.81
CA GLN A 227 7.58 -10.44 16.77
C GLN A 227 6.18 -11.07 16.72
N ALA A 228 5.23 -10.61 17.54
CA ALA A 228 3.87 -11.13 17.53
C ALA A 228 3.18 -10.94 16.16
N LEU A 229 3.41 -9.80 15.51
CA LEU A 229 2.94 -9.56 14.14
C LEU A 229 3.65 -10.48 13.13
N ALA A 230 4.97 -10.61 13.22
CA ALA A 230 5.74 -11.48 12.33
C ALA A 230 5.33 -12.95 12.45
N ASP A 231 5.16 -13.46 13.68
CA ASP A 231 4.69 -14.83 13.94
C ASP A 231 3.30 -15.06 13.37
N LYS A 232 2.41 -14.08 13.53
CA LYS A 232 1.03 -14.17 13.03
C LYS A 232 0.95 -14.12 11.51
N ASN A 233 1.84 -13.35 10.88
CA ASN A 233 1.93 -13.23 9.42
C ASN A 233 2.84 -14.28 8.77
N ALA A 234 3.44 -15.18 9.56
CA ALA A 234 4.34 -16.19 9.04
C ALA A 234 3.62 -17.12 8.05
N ALA A 235 4.21 -17.25 6.87
CA ALA A 235 3.72 -18.09 5.79
C ALA A 235 4.89 -18.71 5.03
N ALA A 236 4.66 -19.89 4.44
CA ALA A 236 5.66 -20.57 3.63
C ALA A 236 5.94 -19.85 2.29
N VAL A 237 4.97 -19.08 1.79
CA VAL A 237 5.08 -18.34 0.54
C VAL A 237 5.86 -17.05 0.80
N ARG A 238 6.97 -16.84 0.08
CA ARG A 238 7.68 -15.55 0.08
C ARG A 238 7.00 -14.59 -0.88
N TYR A 239 6.67 -13.39 -0.41
CA TYR A 239 6.01 -12.38 -1.23
C TYR A 239 6.98 -11.75 -2.23
N GLY A 240 8.19 -11.45 -1.78
CA GLY A 240 9.19 -10.77 -2.59
C GLY A 240 8.80 -9.33 -2.94
N ARG A 241 9.45 -8.78 -3.97
CA ARG A 241 9.32 -7.37 -4.34
C ARG A 241 7.99 -7.05 -5.02
N GLY A 242 7.43 -5.90 -4.66
CA GLY A 242 6.20 -5.36 -5.25
C GLY A 242 4.92 -6.09 -4.88
N ARG A 243 4.99 -7.04 -3.94
CA ARG A 243 3.86 -7.84 -3.49
C ARG A 243 3.77 -7.92 -1.97
N LEU A 244 2.55 -8.04 -1.46
CA LEU A 244 2.24 -8.21 -0.05
C LEU A 244 0.86 -8.85 0.10
N ASP A 245 0.69 -9.79 1.03
CA ASP A 245 -0.66 -10.16 1.48
C ASP A 245 -1.18 -9.10 2.47
N ALA A 246 -1.47 -7.91 1.96
CA ALA A 246 -1.83 -6.76 2.78
C ALA A 246 -3.14 -7.02 3.54
N GLN A 247 -4.10 -7.71 2.91
CA GLN A 247 -5.36 -8.09 3.55
C GLN A 247 -5.12 -9.09 4.69
N GLY A 248 -4.30 -10.12 4.47
CA GLY A 248 -3.87 -11.05 5.51
C GLY A 248 -3.23 -10.33 6.69
N HIS A 249 -2.28 -9.42 6.45
CA HIS A 249 -1.62 -8.63 7.51
C HIS A 249 -2.62 -7.77 8.30
N ILE A 250 -3.55 -7.08 7.62
CA ILE A 250 -4.59 -6.27 8.26
C ILE A 250 -5.48 -7.16 9.15
N LEU A 251 -5.98 -8.28 8.62
CA LEU A 251 -6.87 -9.19 9.34
C LEU A 251 -6.15 -9.80 10.55
N ASN A 252 -4.89 -10.20 10.40
CA ASN A 252 -4.06 -10.74 11.46
C ASN A 252 -3.81 -9.73 12.58
N LYS A 253 -3.49 -8.48 12.23
CA LYS A 253 -3.32 -7.42 13.22
C LYS A 253 -4.61 -7.16 14.00
N VAL A 254 -5.76 -7.07 13.32
CA VAL A 254 -7.05 -6.91 14.00
C VAL A 254 -7.38 -8.09 14.91
N ALA A 255 -7.04 -9.32 14.50
CA ALA A 255 -7.20 -10.49 15.35
C ALA A 255 -6.40 -10.30 16.66
N ILE A 256 -5.12 -9.92 16.57
CA ILE A 256 -4.26 -9.66 17.75
C ILE A 256 -4.86 -8.59 18.68
N LEU A 257 -5.46 -7.53 18.14
CA LEU A 257 -6.09 -6.47 18.94
C LEU A 257 -7.22 -6.97 19.85
N THR A 258 -7.83 -8.13 19.55
CA THR A 258 -8.86 -8.73 20.41
C THR A 258 -8.28 -9.35 21.70
N LYS A 259 -6.96 -9.52 21.77
CA LYS A 259 -6.22 -10.11 22.90
C LYS A 259 -6.69 -11.54 23.24
N GLN A 260 -7.15 -12.31 22.25
CA GLN A 260 -7.62 -13.68 22.43
C GLN A 260 -6.67 -14.71 21.78
N VAL A 261 -6.80 -15.98 22.17
CA VAL A 261 -6.17 -17.08 21.43
C VAL A 261 -7.03 -17.43 20.21
N HIS A 262 -6.44 -17.31 19.03
CA HIS A 262 -7.12 -17.51 17.75
C HIS A 262 -6.81 -18.89 17.16
N PRO A 263 -7.78 -19.58 16.55
CA PRO A 263 -7.45 -20.67 15.65
C PRO A 263 -6.87 -20.09 14.36
N ASP A 264 -5.64 -20.49 14.01
CA ASP A 264 -5.00 -20.11 12.75
C ASP A 264 -5.53 -20.98 11.62
N THR A 265 -6.66 -20.58 11.02
CA THR A 265 -7.28 -21.32 9.91
C THR A 265 -6.95 -20.74 8.54
N VAL A 266 -6.35 -19.55 8.47
CA VAL A 266 -5.94 -18.91 7.22
C VAL A 266 -4.63 -18.18 7.48
N HIS A 267 -3.59 -18.51 6.71
CA HIS A 267 -2.30 -17.83 6.77
C HIS A 267 -2.30 -16.61 5.84
N ALA A 268 -1.41 -15.66 6.10
CA ALA A 268 -1.12 -14.58 5.16
C ALA A 268 -0.22 -15.12 4.04
N ASP A 269 -0.79 -15.91 3.12
CA ASP A 269 -0.04 -16.62 2.07
C ASP A 269 -0.57 -16.32 0.66
N ALA A 270 -1.30 -15.21 0.51
CA ALA A 270 -1.83 -14.73 -0.76
C ALA A 270 -1.17 -13.39 -1.19
N PRO A 271 0.12 -13.39 -1.56
CA PRO A 271 0.80 -12.17 -1.98
C PRO A 271 0.11 -11.52 -3.17
N ALA A 272 -0.25 -10.25 -3.03
CA ALA A 272 -0.84 -9.46 -4.09
C ALA A 272 0.04 -8.29 -4.50
N SER A 273 0.04 -7.98 -5.80
CA SER A 273 0.63 -6.74 -6.30
C SER A 273 -0.14 -5.55 -5.76
N TYR A 274 0.56 -4.47 -5.45
CA TYR A 274 -0.10 -3.19 -5.14
C TYR A 274 -0.89 -2.75 -6.38
N PRO A 275 -2.20 -2.43 -6.27
CA PRO A 275 -2.92 -1.88 -7.41
C PRO A 275 -2.40 -0.48 -7.73
N PHE A 276 -2.35 -0.08 -9.00
CA PHE A 276 -2.28 1.34 -9.32
C PHE A 276 -3.49 2.08 -8.74
N ILE A 277 -3.33 3.35 -8.37
CA ILE A 277 -4.36 4.10 -7.63
C ILE A 277 -4.85 5.38 -8.32
N TRP A 278 -4.32 5.76 -9.49
CA TRP A 278 -5.00 6.77 -10.31
C TRP A 278 -6.44 6.34 -10.63
N ASN A 279 -7.33 7.32 -10.72
CA ASN A 279 -8.78 7.14 -10.90
C ASN A 279 -9.48 6.28 -9.82
N THR A 280 -8.87 6.02 -8.67
CA THR A 280 -9.50 5.22 -7.60
C THR A 280 -10.71 5.93 -6.99
N SER A 281 -10.71 7.27 -6.99
CA SER A 281 -11.86 8.11 -6.57
C SER A 281 -13.07 8.01 -7.50
N GLN A 282 -12.90 7.45 -8.70
CA GLN A 282 -13.96 7.26 -9.69
C GLN A 282 -14.54 5.84 -9.65
N GLN A 283 -13.93 4.91 -8.89
CA GLN A 283 -14.33 3.50 -8.83
C GLN A 283 -15.38 3.27 -7.73
N GLY A 284 -16.35 2.41 -7.99
CA GLY A 284 -17.37 1.97 -7.02
C GLY A 284 -16.93 0.77 -6.18
N LYS A 285 -16.00 -0.05 -6.70
CA LYS A 285 -15.37 -1.18 -6.00
C LYS A 285 -13.86 -0.96 -5.89
N ILE A 286 -13.31 -1.09 -4.68
CA ILE A 286 -11.91 -0.82 -4.38
C ILE A 286 -11.24 -2.07 -3.78
N GLN A 287 -9.90 -2.12 -3.89
CA GLN A 287 -9.07 -3.31 -3.73
C GLN A 287 -9.33 -4.34 -4.84
N TRP A 288 -8.50 -5.39 -4.91
CA TRP A 288 -8.58 -6.37 -6.00
C TRP A 288 -9.89 -7.14 -6.00
N ASN A 289 -10.38 -7.55 -4.82
CA ASN A 289 -11.60 -8.31 -4.64
C ASN A 289 -12.86 -7.45 -4.42
N GLY A 290 -12.76 -6.12 -4.55
CA GLY A 290 -13.92 -5.23 -4.41
C GLY A 290 -14.55 -5.21 -3.02
N ILE A 291 -13.83 -5.65 -1.97
CA ILE A 291 -14.35 -5.72 -0.60
C ILE A 291 -14.72 -4.34 -0.03
N ALA A 292 -14.05 -3.29 -0.49
CA ALA A 292 -14.36 -1.92 -0.12
C ALA A 292 -15.26 -1.28 -1.18
N ASN A 293 -16.45 -0.84 -0.77
CA ASN A 293 -17.35 -0.05 -1.61
C ASN A 293 -16.98 1.44 -1.52
N ASN A 294 -17.25 2.21 -2.57
CA ASN A 294 -17.42 3.65 -2.42
C ASN A 294 -18.85 3.90 -1.89
N ILE A 295 -18.96 4.36 -0.64
CA ILE A 295 -20.21 4.22 0.12
C ILE A 295 -21.05 5.48 0.07
N LEU A 296 -20.47 6.69 0.11
CA LEU A 296 -21.21 7.98 0.03
C LEU A 296 -20.21 9.16 -0.01
N LYS A 297 -20.46 10.16 -0.86
CA LYS A 297 -19.83 11.49 -0.77
C LYS A 297 -20.71 12.42 0.09
N ILE A 298 -20.22 12.81 1.26
CA ILE A 298 -20.90 13.73 2.18
C ILE A 298 -20.13 15.04 2.22
N SER A 299 -20.83 16.17 2.09
CA SER A 299 -20.20 17.48 2.28
C SER A 299 -20.02 17.78 3.77
N ILE A 300 -18.77 17.72 4.26
CA ILE A 300 -18.39 18.11 5.62
C ILE A 300 -17.61 19.42 5.54
N LEU A 301 -18.08 20.46 6.25
CA LEU A 301 -17.46 21.79 6.27
C LEU A 301 -17.24 22.39 4.86
N GLY A 302 -18.23 22.23 3.97
CA GLY A 302 -18.19 22.76 2.61
C GLY A 302 -17.26 22.02 1.64
N ASN A 303 -16.72 20.86 2.03
CA ASN A 303 -15.91 20.03 1.17
C ASN A 303 -16.49 18.61 1.07
N GLU A 304 -16.54 18.06 -0.14
CA GLU A 304 -16.93 16.65 -0.34
C GLU A 304 -15.92 15.71 0.33
N THR A 305 -16.44 14.79 1.14
CA THR A 305 -15.70 13.73 1.83
C THR A 305 -16.32 12.40 1.45
N ASP A 306 -15.51 11.53 0.89
CA ASP A 306 -15.90 10.14 0.60
C ASP A 306 -15.73 9.30 1.87
N ILE A 307 -16.85 8.93 2.48
CA ILE A 307 -16.85 8.14 3.72
C ILE A 307 -16.37 6.72 3.48
N GLY A 308 -16.64 6.14 2.31
CA GLY A 308 -16.15 4.81 1.94
C GLY A 308 -14.63 4.79 1.82
N ALA A 309 -14.06 5.80 1.16
CA ALA A 309 -12.62 5.98 1.06
C ALA A 309 -11.97 6.23 2.44
N LEU A 310 -12.63 6.98 3.33
CA LEU A 310 -12.14 7.20 4.68
C LEU A 310 -12.08 5.90 5.50
N VAL A 311 -13.14 5.10 5.47
CA VAL A 311 -13.19 3.78 6.13
C VAL A 311 -12.11 2.86 5.54
N ARG A 312 -12.02 2.75 4.21
CA ARG A 312 -10.96 1.97 3.54
C ARG A 312 -9.56 2.41 3.96
N ASN A 313 -9.26 3.69 3.88
CA ASN A 313 -7.93 4.20 4.22
C ASN A 313 -7.60 3.96 5.69
N THR A 314 -8.60 4.10 6.56
CA THR A 314 -8.43 3.81 7.98
C THR A 314 -8.09 2.33 8.18
N SER A 315 -8.74 1.40 7.49
CA SER A 315 -8.42 -0.03 7.61
C SER A 315 -7.02 -0.37 7.09
N GLU A 316 -6.59 0.25 6.00
CA GLU A 316 -5.25 0.11 5.44
C GLU A 316 -4.19 0.68 6.39
N VAL A 317 -4.44 1.87 6.95
CA VAL A 317 -3.56 2.53 7.93
C VAL A 317 -3.47 1.75 9.25
N ILE A 318 -4.56 1.13 9.69
CA ILE A 318 -4.54 0.15 10.78
C ILE A 318 -3.59 -1.00 10.41
N GLY A 319 -3.68 -1.54 9.19
CA GLY A 319 -2.72 -2.53 8.67
C GLY A 319 -1.28 -2.06 8.72
N VAL A 320 -0.99 -0.85 8.24
CA VAL A 320 0.35 -0.25 8.19
C VAL A 320 0.66 0.54 9.47
N PHE A 321 0.53 -0.11 10.63
CA PHE A 321 1.08 0.37 11.91
C PHE A 321 0.38 1.54 12.61
N ALA A 322 -0.88 1.88 12.33
CA ALA A 322 -1.59 2.75 13.29
C ALA A 322 -1.85 2.03 14.62
N HIS A 323 -1.76 2.77 15.72
CA HIS A 323 -2.14 2.32 17.06
C HIS A 323 -3.64 2.55 17.25
N VAL A 324 -4.36 1.54 17.73
CA VAL A 324 -5.81 1.60 17.99
C VAL A 324 -6.09 0.97 19.34
N GLU A 325 -6.84 1.67 20.18
CA GLU A 325 -7.25 1.21 21.50
C GLU A 325 -8.72 0.78 21.48
N THR A 326 -8.95 -0.54 21.45
CA THR A 326 -10.31 -1.10 21.31
C THR A 326 -10.96 -1.49 22.64
N ASP A 327 -10.20 -1.52 23.74
CA ASP A 327 -10.63 -2.05 25.04
C ASP A 327 -11.19 -0.99 26.00
N ARG A 328 -10.78 0.28 25.87
CA ARG A 328 -11.26 1.40 26.68
C ARG A 328 -12.67 1.88 26.30
N SER A 329 -13.15 1.52 25.11
CA SER A 329 -14.40 2.02 24.56
C SER A 329 -15.13 0.96 23.72
N LYS A 330 -16.25 1.34 23.12
CA LYS A 330 -17.00 0.55 22.13
C LYS A 330 -17.04 1.34 20.83
N ALA A 331 -17.18 0.65 19.70
CA ALA A 331 -17.15 1.30 18.39
C ALA A 331 -18.13 2.49 18.27
N TRP A 332 -19.33 2.37 18.86
CA TRP A 332 -20.34 3.44 18.83
C TRP A 332 -19.98 4.70 19.65
N ARG A 333 -19.04 4.59 20.60
CA ARG A 333 -18.47 5.72 21.35
C ARG A 333 -17.14 6.20 20.76
N GLY A 334 -16.64 5.51 19.74
CA GLY A 334 -15.34 5.76 19.15
C GLY A 334 -14.20 5.01 19.84
N TYR A 335 -13.18 4.65 19.06
CA TYR A 335 -11.90 4.13 19.52
C TYR A 335 -10.83 5.20 19.42
N ASP A 336 -10.01 5.33 20.47
CA ASP A 336 -8.84 6.19 20.43
C ASP A 336 -7.82 5.58 19.47
N SER A 337 -7.19 6.42 18.64
CA SER A 337 -6.20 5.94 17.68
C SER A 337 -5.21 7.01 17.27
N SER A 338 -4.12 6.59 16.62
CA SER A 338 -3.15 7.51 16.00
C SER A 338 -3.57 8.01 14.62
N VAL A 339 -4.70 7.54 14.08
CA VAL A 339 -5.16 7.82 12.71
C VAL A 339 -5.41 9.32 12.49
N ARG A 340 -4.95 9.85 11.35
CA ARG A 340 -5.08 11.28 10.99
C ARG A 340 -6.16 11.48 9.95
N VAL A 341 -7.42 11.58 10.38
CA VAL A 341 -8.59 11.65 9.50
C VAL A 341 -8.50 12.84 8.55
N LYS A 342 -8.15 14.04 9.05
CA LYS A 342 -8.01 15.23 8.21
C LYS A 342 -6.94 15.07 7.11
N ALA A 343 -5.81 14.45 7.46
CA ALA A 343 -4.73 14.21 6.51
C ALA A 343 -5.14 13.19 5.43
N MET A 344 -5.80 12.09 5.82
CA MET A 344 -6.32 11.09 4.89
C MET A 344 -7.34 11.67 3.90
N ILE A 345 -8.23 12.55 4.36
CA ILE A 345 -9.18 13.24 3.46
C ILE A 345 -8.44 14.14 2.47
N GLY A 346 -7.39 14.84 2.91
CA GLY A 346 -6.53 15.60 2.01
C GLY A 346 -5.87 14.71 0.95
N LEU A 347 -5.41 13.52 1.34
CA LEU A 347 -4.73 12.56 0.46
C LEU A 347 -5.68 12.07 -0.61
N GLU A 348 -6.90 11.68 -0.24
CA GLU A 348 -7.92 11.28 -1.21
C GLU A 348 -8.28 12.40 -2.18
N ARG A 349 -8.43 13.64 -1.68
CA ARG A 349 -8.73 14.79 -2.55
C ARG A 349 -7.59 15.12 -3.51
N GLN A 350 -6.36 14.88 -3.11
CA GLN A 350 -5.22 15.03 -4.00
C GLN A 350 -5.13 13.88 -5.00
N LEU A 351 -5.36 12.64 -4.55
CA LEU A 351 -5.41 11.45 -5.40
C LEU A 351 -6.48 11.56 -6.48
N ALA A 352 -7.65 12.14 -6.15
CA ALA A 352 -8.70 12.43 -7.12
C ALA A 352 -8.28 13.39 -8.25
N LYS A 353 -7.15 14.09 -8.10
CA LYS A 353 -6.57 14.97 -9.13
C LYS A 353 -5.43 14.32 -9.92
N LEU A 354 -5.05 13.09 -9.56
CA LEU A 354 -3.95 12.37 -10.21
C LEU A 354 -4.45 11.76 -11.53
N LYS A 355 -3.86 12.21 -12.64
CA LYS A 355 -4.10 11.64 -13.97
C LYS A 355 -3.33 10.33 -14.15
N SER A 356 -3.83 9.44 -14.99
CA SER A 356 -3.05 8.24 -15.35
C SER A 356 -1.84 8.63 -16.21
N PRO A 357 -0.73 7.90 -16.09
CA PRO A 357 0.48 8.21 -16.84
C PRO A 357 0.28 7.87 -18.33
N ARG A 358 0.51 8.86 -19.21
CA ARG A 358 0.63 8.61 -20.64
C ARG A 358 2.01 8.05 -20.98
N TRP A 359 2.09 7.23 -22.02
CA TRP A 359 3.35 6.80 -22.59
C TRP A 359 4.19 8.01 -23.05
N PRO A 360 5.36 8.26 -22.44
CA PRO A 360 6.16 9.45 -22.74
C PRO A 360 7.08 9.20 -23.94
N GLU A 361 6.62 9.43 -25.17
CA GLU A 361 7.42 9.24 -26.41
C GLU A 361 8.70 10.10 -26.51
N ASN A 362 8.85 11.11 -25.64
CA ASN A 362 10.10 11.88 -25.49
C ASN A 362 11.15 11.15 -24.63
N MET A 363 10.77 10.09 -23.93
CA MET A 363 11.61 9.31 -23.02
C MET A 363 11.66 7.83 -23.37
N LEU A 364 10.57 7.26 -23.89
CA LEU A 364 10.45 5.90 -24.40
C LEU A 364 10.35 5.91 -25.93
N PRO A 365 10.53 4.76 -26.61
CA PRO A 365 10.31 4.66 -28.05
C PRO A 365 8.93 5.19 -28.46
N ALA A 366 8.86 5.83 -29.62
CA ALA A 366 7.59 6.28 -30.19
C ALA A 366 6.65 5.09 -30.40
N ILE A 367 5.35 5.34 -30.26
CA ILE A 367 4.32 4.34 -30.53
C ILE A 367 4.20 4.17 -32.05
N ASP A 368 4.15 2.92 -32.50
CA ASP A 368 3.71 2.60 -33.85
C ASP A 368 2.17 2.68 -33.90
N TRP A 369 1.67 3.84 -34.34
CA TRP A 369 0.23 4.12 -34.37
C TRP A 369 -0.54 3.26 -35.39
N GLU A 370 0.10 2.77 -36.45
CA GLU A 370 -0.55 1.85 -37.39
C GLU A 370 -0.69 0.46 -36.76
N GLN A 371 0.33 -0.01 -36.06
CA GLN A 371 0.31 -1.25 -35.31
C GLN A 371 -0.68 -1.18 -34.13
N ALA A 372 -0.72 -0.07 -33.39
CA ALA A 372 -1.69 0.17 -32.33
C ALA A 372 -3.15 0.19 -32.83
N ALA A 373 -3.40 0.71 -34.04
CA ALA A 373 -4.73 0.69 -34.64
C ALA A 373 -5.19 -0.75 -34.92
N ARG A 374 -4.33 -1.63 -35.42
CA ARG A 374 -4.63 -3.07 -35.58
C ARG A 374 -4.79 -3.76 -34.23
N GLY A 375 -3.98 -3.38 -33.24
CA GLY A 375 -4.11 -3.85 -31.86
C GLY A 375 -5.47 -3.55 -31.24
N ARG A 376 -6.03 -2.37 -31.51
CA ARG A 376 -7.39 -2.01 -31.08
C ARG A 376 -8.45 -2.95 -31.68
N GLU A 377 -8.33 -3.32 -32.94
CA GLU A 377 -9.26 -4.29 -33.56
C GLU A 377 -9.21 -5.65 -32.84
N HIS A 378 -8.03 -6.10 -32.41
CA HIS A 378 -7.92 -7.31 -31.59
C HIS A 378 -8.55 -7.13 -30.20
N PHE A 379 -8.36 -5.97 -29.57
CA PHE A 379 -8.96 -5.67 -28.27
C PHE A 379 -10.50 -5.76 -28.32
N GLU A 380 -11.10 -5.24 -29.39
CA GLU A 380 -12.54 -5.33 -29.66
C GLU A 380 -12.96 -6.78 -30.02
N ARG A 381 -12.22 -7.46 -30.90
CA ARG A 381 -12.51 -8.83 -31.34
C ARG A 381 -12.48 -9.86 -30.19
N PHE A 382 -11.55 -9.73 -29.27
CA PHE A 382 -11.45 -10.58 -28.07
C PHE A 382 -12.32 -10.07 -26.92
N ASN A 383 -13.18 -9.09 -27.19
CA ASN A 383 -14.17 -8.54 -26.27
C ASN A 383 -13.55 -8.05 -24.95
N CYS A 384 -12.32 -7.53 -24.99
CA CYS A 384 -11.63 -7.04 -23.81
C CYS A 384 -12.40 -5.86 -23.18
N GLU A 385 -13.03 -5.02 -24.02
CA GLU A 385 -13.85 -3.89 -23.60
C GLU A 385 -15.15 -4.27 -22.85
N SER A 386 -15.58 -5.54 -22.87
CA SER A 386 -16.72 -5.95 -22.04
C SER A 386 -16.40 -5.86 -20.55
N CYS A 387 -15.14 -6.08 -20.18
CA CYS A 387 -14.65 -6.03 -18.80
C CYS A 387 -13.81 -4.77 -18.53
N HIS A 388 -12.97 -4.38 -19.48
CA HIS A 388 -12.06 -3.24 -19.38
C HIS A 388 -12.60 -2.04 -20.14
N LYS A 389 -13.55 -1.34 -19.53
CA LYS A 389 -14.18 -0.17 -20.13
C LYS A 389 -13.16 0.97 -20.31
N PRO A 390 -13.20 1.71 -21.43
CA PRO A 390 -12.28 2.80 -21.67
C PRO A 390 -12.52 3.95 -20.69
N LEU A 391 -11.45 4.61 -20.28
CA LEU A 391 -11.46 5.87 -19.53
C LEU A 391 -10.31 6.73 -20.07
N ALA A 392 -10.57 7.98 -20.44
CA ALA A 392 -9.52 8.85 -20.94
C ALA A 392 -8.52 9.19 -19.82
N TRP A 393 -7.24 9.34 -20.17
CA TRP A 393 -6.15 9.52 -19.20
C TRP A 393 -6.31 10.72 -18.26
N ASP A 394 -7.00 11.77 -18.73
CA ASP A 394 -7.28 13.01 -18.02
C ASP A 394 -8.74 13.14 -17.57
N ASP A 395 -9.56 12.12 -17.77
CA ASP A 395 -10.91 12.06 -17.22
C ASP A 395 -10.86 11.72 -15.72
N LEU A 396 -11.05 12.76 -14.91
CA LEU A 396 -11.07 12.69 -13.45
C LEU A 396 -12.48 12.80 -12.87
N GLN A 397 -13.51 12.80 -13.72
CA GLN A 397 -14.89 13.10 -13.32
C GLN A 397 -15.84 11.92 -13.55
N SER A 398 -15.73 11.24 -14.68
CA SER A 398 -16.63 10.14 -15.03
C SER A 398 -16.42 8.96 -14.09
N PRO A 399 -17.46 8.22 -13.68
CA PRO A 399 -17.29 6.96 -12.97
C PRO A 399 -16.42 6.00 -13.77
N ALA A 400 -15.41 5.42 -13.13
CA ALA A 400 -14.64 4.34 -13.68
C ALA A 400 -15.57 3.12 -13.72
N GLN A 401 -15.91 2.66 -14.92
CA GLN A 401 -16.78 1.50 -15.05
C GLN A 401 -15.98 0.23 -14.76
N GLU A 402 -16.20 -0.37 -13.59
CA GLU A 402 -15.60 -1.63 -13.21
C GLU A 402 -16.53 -2.82 -13.39
N THR A 403 -15.94 -3.99 -13.65
CA THR A 403 -16.65 -5.28 -13.67
C THR A 403 -15.99 -6.21 -12.65
N MET A 404 -16.79 -6.78 -11.75
CA MET A 404 -16.32 -7.86 -10.86
C MET A 404 -16.48 -9.19 -11.58
N ASP A 405 -15.37 -9.84 -11.93
CA ASP A 405 -15.39 -11.17 -12.55
C ASP A 405 -15.16 -12.26 -11.48
N PRO A 406 -16.10 -13.20 -11.26
CA PRO A 406 -15.94 -14.26 -10.27
C PRO A 406 -14.66 -15.08 -10.50
N ILE A 407 -13.99 -15.45 -9.40
CA ILE A 407 -12.74 -16.24 -9.45
C ILE A 407 -12.94 -17.60 -10.15
N ALA A 408 -14.15 -18.17 -10.04
CA ALA A 408 -14.52 -19.40 -10.71
C ALA A 408 -14.58 -19.26 -12.24
N ARG A 409 -14.74 -18.06 -12.78
CA ARG A 409 -14.74 -17.78 -14.23
C ARG A 409 -13.38 -17.29 -14.71
N GLN A 410 -12.78 -16.31 -14.03
CA GLN A 410 -11.52 -15.70 -14.44
C GLN A 410 -10.32 -16.66 -14.31
N GLN A 411 -10.35 -17.57 -13.33
CA GLN A 411 -9.35 -18.63 -13.11
C GLN A 411 -7.91 -18.12 -12.85
N THR A 412 -7.73 -16.86 -12.43
CA THR A 412 -6.46 -16.39 -11.83
C THR A 412 -6.28 -16.96 -10.42
N ASP A 413 -5.11 -16.79 -9.79
CA ASP A 413 -4.91 -17.23 -8.40
C ASP A 413 -6.07 -16.79 -7.49
N ILE A 414 -6.61 -17.70 -6.68
CA ILE A 414 -7.85 -17.47 -5.93
C ILE A 414 -7.61 -16.97 -4.50
N PHE A 415 -6.36 -17.03 -4.02
CA PHE A 415 -6.12 -17.00 -2.58
C PHE A 415 -6.26 -15.62 -1.96
N LEU A 416 -6.09 -14.52 -2.69
CA LEU A 416 -6.39 -13.19 -2.12
C LEU A 416 -7.87 -13.11 -1.74
N ALA A 417 -8.76 -13.46 -2.66
CA ALA A 417 -10.19 -13.44 -2.39
C ALA A 417 -10.59 -14.50 -1.35
N CYS A 418 -10.05 -15.71 -1.49
CA CYS A 418 -10.40 -16.87 -0.67
C CYS A 418 -9.94 -16.72 0.78
N ASN A 419 -8.70 -16.27 1.02
CA ASN A 419 -8.19 -16.04 2.37
C ASN A 419 -9.08 -15.02 3.09
N THR A 420 -9.37 -13.89 2.46
CA THR A 420 -10.25 -12.85 3.01
C THR A 420 -11.68 -13.34 3.29
N PHE A 421 -12.22 -14.20 2.42
CA PHE A 421 -13.54 -14.79 2.60
C PHE A 421 -13.59 -15.77 3.80
N LEU A 422 -12.57 -16.62 3.94
CA LEU A 422 -12.53 -17.69 4.93
C LEU A 422 -12.00 -17.24 6.31
N HIS A 423 -11.28 -16.12 6.39
CA HIS A 423 -10.59 -15.70 7.62
C HIS A 423 -11.57 -15.41 8.77
N LYS A 424 -11.38 -16.11 9.89
CA LYS A 424 -12.18 -15.99 11.11
C LYS A 424 -11.30 -15.83 12.34
N SER A 425 -11.84 -15.25 13.40
CA SER A 425 -11.13 -14.99 14.65
C SER A 425 -12.09 -14.95 15.82
N LYS A 426 -11.59 -15.20 17.03
CA LYS A 426 -12.32 -14.85 18.24
C LYS A 426 -12.50 -13.33 18.31
N SER A 427 -13.67 -12.89 18.71
CA SER A 427 -14.04 -11.47 18.67
C SER A 427 -13.63 -10.67 19.90
N GLY A 428 -13.25 -11.35 21.00
CA GLY A 428 -12.82 -10.70 22.24
C GLY A 428 -13.81 -9.64 22.75
N ASN A 429 -13.28 -8.45 23.04
CA ASN A 429 -14.02 -7.25 23.47
C ASN A 429 -15.06 -6.74 22.44
N GLN A 430 -15.00 -7.17 21.18
CA GLN A 430 -15.97 -6.81 20.15
C GLN A 430 -17.22 -7.69 20.14
N LYS A 431 -17.21 -8.82 20.87
CA LYS A 431 -18.37 -9.72 20.97
C LYS A 431 -19.64 -8.98 21.40
N GLY A 432 -20.71 -9.20 20.64
CA GLY A 432 -22.03 -8.60 20.90
C GLY A 432 -22.17 -7.13 20.47
N GLN A 433 -21.08 -6.49 20.03
CA GLN A 433 -21.16 -5.18 19.36
C GLN A 433 -21.74 -5.34 17.95
N LYS A 434 -22.22 -4.23 17.39
CA LYS A 434 -22.75 -4.16 16.02
C LYS A 434 -21.59 -3.98 15.03
N ILE A 435 -21.63 -4.67 13.89
CA ILE A 435 -20.56 -4.62 12.88
C ILE A 435 -20.25 -3.17 12.47
N PHE A 436 -21.27 -2.35 12.20
CA PHE A 436 -21.10 -0.95 11.79
C PHE A 436 -21.26 0.03 12.96
N ALA A 437 -20.82 -0.36 14.15
CA ALA A 437 -20.96 0.36 15.42
C ALA A 437 -22.41 0.55 15.92
N PHE A 438 -23.32 1.03 15.07
CA PHE A 438 -24.73 1.32 15.37
C PHE A 438 -25.70 0.35 14.68
N THR A 439 -25.33 -0.19 13.52
CA THR A 439 -26.20 -1.00 12.64
C THR A 439 -25.54 -2.32 12.21
N GLY A 440 -26.29 -3.18 11.51
CA GLY A 440 -25.85 -4.50 11.05
C GLY A 440 -26.02 -5.60 12.09
N ASP A 441 -25.43 -6.77 11.83
CA ASP A 441 -25.48 -7.92 12.72
C ASP A 441 -24.63 -7.72 13.98
N LYS A 442 -24.95 -8.51 15.02
CA LYS A 442 -24.10 -8.56 16.21
C LYS A 442 -22.94 -9.51 15.97
N ILE A 443 -21.75 -9.06 16.32
CA ILE A 443 -20.51 -9.82 16.25
C ILE A 443 -20.61 -11.05 17.15
N ARG A 444 -20.39 -12.23 16.56
CA ARG A 444 -20.44 -13.54 17.24
C ARG A 444 -19.19 -13.78 18.08
N ASP A 445 -19.13 -14.90 18.79
CA ASP A 445 -17.94 -15.28 19.58
C ASP A 445 -16.73 -15.59 18.69
N ILE A 446 -16.97 -16.34 17.62
CA ILE A 446 -16.08 -16.53 16.48
C ILE A 446 -16.76 -15.87 15.29
N GLU A 447 -16.08 -14.91 14.67
CA GLU A 447 -16.61 -14.07 13.62
C GLU A 447 -15.63 -14.00 12.44
N PHE A 448 -16.14 -13.67 11.24
CA PHE A 448 -15.27 -13.31 10.13
C PHE A 448 -14.43 -12.08 10.50
N THR A 449 -13.12 -12.18 10.37
CA THR A 449 -12.23 -11.11 10.85
C THR A 449 -12.42 -9.81 10.09
N ARG A 450 -12.92 -9.86 8.84
CA ARG A 450 -13.34 -8.66 8.09
C ARG A 450 -14.44 -7.88 8.82
N ASN A 451 -15.35 -8.54 9.54
CA ASN A 451 -16.41 -7.87 10.31
C ASN A 451 -15.85 -7.21 11.58
N LEU A 452 -14.84 -7.82 12.20
CA LEU A 452 -14.08 -7.22 13.31
C LEU A 452 -13.29 -6.00 12.83
N LEU A 453 -12.69 -6.09 11.63
CA LEU A 453 -12.00 -4.97 11.00
C LEU A 453 -12.96 -3.82 10.73
N VAL A 454 -14.14 -4.08 10.16
CA VAL A 454 -15.16 -3.04 9.93
C VAL A 454 -15.55 -2.36 11.24
N ASN A 455 -15.81 -3.11 12.31
CA ASN A 455 -16.13 -2.55 13.62
C ASN A 455 -14.99 -1.68 14.18
N THR A 456 -13.75 -2.18 14.12
CA THR A 456 -12.54 -1.45 14.53
C THR A 456 -12.38 -0.16 13.74
N THR A 457 -12.58 -0.24 12.43
CA THR A 457 -12.40 0.88 11.49
C THR A 457 -13.46 1.95 11.72
N VAL A 458 -14.74 1.58 11.75
CA VAL A 458 -15.84 2.52 12.01
C VAL A 458 -15.67 3.16 13.39
N GLY A 459 -15.35 2.37 14.42
CA GLY A 459 -15.08 2.91 15.75
C GLY A 459 -13.89 3.88 15.75
N THR A 460 -12.82 3.59 15.02
CA THR A 460 -11.66 4.49 14.88
C THR A 460 -12.06 5.81 14.24
N VAL A 461 -12.85 5.78 13.16
CA VAL A 461 -13.33 6.99 12.50
C VAL A 461 -14.25 7.80 13.42
N VAL A 462 -15.18 7.15 14.14
CA VAL A 462 -16.06 7.81 15.12
C VAL A 462 -15.26 8.47 16.24
N GLY A 463 -14.22 7.81 16.74
CA GLY A 463 -13.37 8.35 17.82
C GLY A 463 -12.52 9.55 17.39
N ASN A 464 -12.26 9.70 16.09
CA ASN A 464 -11.45 10.80 15.55
C ASN A 464 -12.32 11.87 14.84
N PHE A 465 -13.64 11.84 15.05
CA PHE A 465 -14.58 12.72 14.35
C PHE A 465 -14.58 14.17 14.86
N ASP A 466 -14.06 14.42 16.07
CA ASP A 466 -13.86 15.78 16.58
C ASP A 466 -12.86 16.58 15.72
N GLU A 467 -12.02 15.92 14.91
CA GLU A 467 -11.20 16.57 13.86
C GLU A 467 -12.05 17.19 12.73
N LEU A 468 -13.33 16.80 12.59
CA LEU A 468 -14.19 17.10 11.43
C LEU A 468 -15.38 18.03 11.67
N ALA A 469 -15.66 18.47 12.89
CA ALA A 469 -16.88 19.21 13.25
C ALA A 469 -18.19 18.49 12.86
N SER A 470 -18.74 17.76 13.84
CA SER A 470 -20.14 17.31 14.00
C SER A 470 -20.82 16.48 12.88
N GLY A 471 -20.97 15.17 13.13
CA GLY A 471 -22.13 14.36 12.73
C GLY A 471 -22.05 13.45 11.49
N ILE A 472 -22.65 12.26 11.67
CA ILE A 472 -23.33 11.33 10.72
C ILE A 472 -22.56 10.05 10.34
N PHE A 473 -22.93 8.92 10.97
CA PHE A 473 -22.73 7.55 10.46
C PHE A 473 -24.01 6.73 10.70
N GLU A 474 -25.00 6.83 9.80
CA GLU A 474 -26.20 5.97 9.86
C GLU A 474 -26.29 4.98 8.68
N ASP A 475 -25.66 5.25 7.53
CA ASP A 475 -25.86 4.47 6.30
C ASP A 475 -24.58 3.81 5.75
N VAL A 476 -23.92 2.99 6.56
CA VAL A 476 -22.98 1.97 6.05
C VAL A 476 -23.71 0.63 6.09
N SER A 477 -24.52 0.36 5.06
CA SER A 477 -25.26 -0.91 4.94
C SER A 477 -24.44 -1.92 4.13
N PRO A 478 -24.34 -3.18 4.55
CA PRO A 478 -23.78 -4.24 3.72
C PRO A 478 -24.74 -4.55 2.58
N THR A 479 -24.22 -4.69 1.36
CA THR A 479 -24.89 -5.48 0.33
C THR A 479 -24.71 -6.94 0.71
N GLU A 480 -25.73 -7.57 1.28
CA GLU A 480 -25.86 -9.03 1.35
C GLU A 480 -27.08 -9.49 0.53
N ALA A 481 -26.81 -10.33 -0.45
CA ALA A 481 -27.62 -11.51 -0.73
C ALA A 481 -26.71 -12.56 -1.36
N ALA A 482 -26.12 -13.43 -0.53
CA ALA A 482 -25.58 -14.69 -1.03
C ALA A 482 -26.75 -15.50 -1.61
N ARG A 483 -26.81 -15.64 -2.93
CA ARG A 483 -27.68 -16.61 -3.58
C ARG A 483 -26.84 -17.85 -3.83
N SER A 484 -27.13 -18.93 -3.11
CA SER A 484 -26.48 -20.22 -3.40
C SER A 484 -27.05 -20.78 -4.70
N ASN A 485 -26.38 -20.55 -5.82
CA ASN A 485 -26.50 -21.42 -6.97
C ASN A 485 -25.27 -22.33 -6.98
N SER A 486 -25.43 -23.51 -6.38
CA SER A 486 -24.44 -24.57 -6.48
C SER A 486 -24.35 -25.01 -7.95
N PHE A 487 -23.22 -24.73 -8.59
CA PHE A 487 -22.90 -25.35 -9.86
C PHE A 487 -22.45 -26.78 -9.57
N GLU A 488 -23.38 -27.74 -9.60
CA GLU A 488 -23.03 -29.16 -9.57
C GLU A 488 -22.44 -29.55 -10.92
N ALA A 489 -21.11 -29.51 -11.00
CA ALA A 489 -20.39 -30.16 -12.09
C ALA A 489 -20.50 -31.68 -11.90
N SER A 490 -21.25 -32.34 -12.78
CA SER A 490 -21.31 -33.79 -12.89
C SER A 490 -20.01 -34.32 -13.50
N GLY A 491 -18.96 -34.49 -12.68
CA GLY A 491 -17.66 -35.04 -13.08
C GLY A 491 -16.68 -35.07 -11.91
N GLN A 492 -15.60 -35.87 -12.00
CA GLN A 492 -14.49 -35.80 -11.04
C GLN A 492 -13.73 -34.48 -11.24
N VAL A 493 -14.09 -33.45 -10.47
CA VAL A 493 -13.41 -32.15 -10.46
C VAL A 493 -12.25 -32.20 -9.47
N GLU A 494 -11.03 -31.97 -9.92
CA GLU A 494 -9.88 -31.76 -9.04
C GLU A 494 -9.64 -30.26 -8.83
N TYR A 495 -9.63 -29.82 -7.57
CA TYR A 495 -9.24 -28.47 -7.17
C TYR A 495 -7.75 -28.42 -6.85
N LEU A 496 -7.07 -27.39 -7.37
CA LEU A 496 -5.61 -27.20 -7.31
C LEU A 496 -4.83 -28.46 -7.71
N PRO A 497 -4.96 -28.89 -8.99
CA PRO A 497 -4.22 -30.04 -9.50
C PRO A 497 -2.72 -29.88 -9.25
N GLY A 498 -2.12 -30.95 -8.72
CA GLY A 498 -0.68 -30.99 -8.38
C GLY A 498 -0.29 -30.41 -7.02
N VAL A 499 -1.19 -29.72 -6.30
CA VAL A 499 -0.95 -29.27 -4.91
C VAL A 499 -1.13 -30.43 -3.93
N THR A 500 -0.20 -30.60 -2.99
CA THR A 500 -0.24 -31.69 -2.00
C THR A 500 -0.98 -31.33 -0.72
N ASP A 501 -1.05 -30.04 -0.40
CA ASP A 501 -1.73 -29.53 0.79
C ASP A 501 -3.25 -29.71 0.67
N SER A 502 -3.80 -30.65 1.47
CA SER A 502 -5.22 -30.98 1.48
C SER A 502 -6.08 -29.86 2.06
N PHE A 503 -5.54 -29.03 2.96
CA PHE A 503 -6.25 -27.89 3.52
C PHE A 503 -6.41 -26.80 2.47
N LYS A 504 -5.36 -26.50 1.71
CA LYS A 504 -5.43 -25.59 0.56
C LYS A 504 -6.41 -26.06 -0.50
N LYS A 505 -6.45 -27.36 -0.79
CA LYS A 505 -7.44 -27.96 -1.70
C LYS A 505 -8.87 -27.79 -1.19
N ASP A 506 -9.09 -27.97 0.12
CA ASP A 506 -10.41 -27.78 0.74
C ASP A 506 -10.87 -26.32 0.70
N GLN A 507 -9.98 -25.37 1.03
CA GLN A 507 -10.23 -23.93 0.91
C GLN A 507 -10.58 -23.55 -0.54
N ALA A 508 -9.81 -24.04 -1.51
CA ALA A 508 -10.07 -23.80 -2.92
C ALA A 508 -11.44 -24.33 -3.35
N ARG A 509 -11.82 -25.55 -2.94
CA ARG A 509 -13.16 -26.09 -3.18
C ARG A 509 -14.23 -25.17 -2.60
N GLN A 510 -14.11 -24.79 -1.32
CA GLN A 510 -15.09 -23.91 -0.67
C GLN A 510 -15.28 -22.60 -1.44
N CYS A 511 -14.18 -21.94 -1.83
CA CYS A 511 -14.23 -20.66 -2.53
C CYS A 511 -14.69 -20.78 -3.99
N LEU A 512 -14.29 -21.81 -4.73
CA LEU A 512 -14.66 -21.98 -6.13
C LEU A 512 -16.10 -22.47 -6.34
N THR A 513 -16.72 -23.05 -5.30
CA THR A 513 -18.11 -23.51 -5.32
C THR A 513 -19.10 -22.56 -4.65
N ASN A 514 -18.62 -21.47 -4.04
CA ASN A 514 -19.46 -20.49 -3.37
C ASN A 514 -19.67 -19.26 -4.24
N ASP A 515 -20.90 -18.74 -4.24
CA ASP A 515 -21.26 -17.50 -4.92
C ASP A 515 -21.33 -16.37 -3.88
N HIS A 516 -20.32 -15.50 -3.90
CA HIS A 516 -20.20 -14.36 -2.99
C HIS A 516 -19.44 -13.21 -3.67
N ASP A 517 -19.88 -11.97 -3.46
CA ASP A 517 -19.39 -10.78 -4.18
C ASP A 517 -17.86 -10.56 -4.10
N ILE A 518 -17.24 -10.91 -2.95
CA ILE A 518 -15.78 -10.79 -2.76
C ILE A 518 -14.97 -11.97 -3.33
N LEU A 519 -15.63 -13.04 -3.79
CA LEU A 519 -15.00 -14.15 -4.52
C LEU A 519 -14.91 -13.81 -6.01
N ALA A 520 -14.39 -12.62 -6.29
CA ALA A 520 -14.24 -12.05 -7.62
C ALA A 520 -12.99 -11.17 -7.64
N TYR A 521 -12.50 -10.85 -8.83
CA TYR A 521 -11.53 -9.78 -9.03
C TYR A 521 -12.06 -8.73 -9.97
N LYS A 522 -11.65 -7.49 -9.70
CA LYS A 522 -12.07 -6.32 -10.46
C LYS A 522 -11.29 -6.19 -11.77
N ALA A 523 -12.00 -6.20 -12.88
CA ALA A 523 -11.55 -5.59 -14.13
C ALA A 523 -11.90 -4.09 -14.11
N ARG A 524 -10.89 -3.24 -14.35
CA ARG A 524 -10.99 -1.78 -14.33
C ARG A 524 -10.42 -1.19 -15.62
N PRO A 525 -10.67 0.10 -15.92
CA PRO A 525 -10.04 0.77 -17.06
C PRO A 525 -8.53 0.57 -17.07
N LEU A 526 -7.97 0.39 -18.27
CA LEU A 526 -6.56 0.06 -18.50
C LEU A 526 -5.69 1.29 -18.79
N ASN A 527 -6.20 2.49 -18.53
CA ASN A 527 -5.43 3.70 -18.76
C ASN A 527 -4.18 3.73 -17.87
N GLY A 528 -3.02 3.95 -18.47
CA GLY A 528 -1.71 3.87 -17.81
C GLY A 528 -1.22 2.45 -17.52
N ILE A 529 -1.83 1.39 -18.06
CA ILE A 529 -1.48 -0.02 -17.76
C ILE A 529 -0.01 -0.35 -18.07
N TRP A 530 0.61 0.34 -19.02
CA TRP A 530 2.01 0.16 -19.37
C TRP A 530 2.96 0.35 -18.17
N ALA A 531 2.55 1.13 -17.17
CA ALA A 531 3.36 1.52 -16.01
C ALA A 531 3.16 0.63 -14.77
N THR A 532 2.50 -0.53 -14.90
CA THR A 532 1.99 -1.29 -13.75
C THR A 532 2.53 -2.71 -13.64
N ALA A 533 3.61 -3.03 -14.35
CA ALA A 533 4.23 -4.34 -14.25
C ALA A 533 4.75 -4.62 -12.82
N PRO A 534 4.81 -5.89 -12.38
CA PRO A 534 4.24 -7.08 -13.04
C PRO A 534 2.70 -7.10 -13.04
N TYR A 535 2.12 -7.91 -13.92
CA TYR A 535 0.68 -7.97 -14.19
C TYR A 535 -0.05 -9.08 -13.42
N LEU A 536 -1.40 -9.01 -13.49
CA LEU A 536 -2.35 -9.71 -12.62
C LEU A 536 -2.35 -9.20 -11.17
N HIS A 537 -3.41 -9.56 -10.42
CA HIS A 537 -3.58 -9.09 -9.05
C HIS A 537 -2.45 -9.54 -8.10
N ASN A 538 -1.73 -10.61 -8.45
CA ASN A 538 -0.62 -11.18 -7.69
C ASN A 538 0.76 -10.98 -8.32
N GLY A 539 0.88 -10.13 -9.34
CA GLY A 539 2.17 -9.81 -9.98
C GLY A 539 2.89 -11.02 -10.56
N SER A 540 2.15 -12.03 -11.03
CA SER A 540 2.67 -13.33 -11.45
C SER A 540 3.05 -13.41 -12.94
N VAL A 541 2.91 -12.29 -13.66
CA VAL A 541 3.21 -12.20 -15.11
C VAL A 541 4.09 -10.97 -15.37
N PRO A 542 5.30 -11.09 -15.93
CA PRO A 542 6.27 -10.00 -15.94
C PRO A 542 5.99 -8.90 -16.97
N THR A 543 5.39 -9.23 -18.12
CA THR A 543 5.18 -8.29 -19.23
C THR A 543 3.74 -8.34 -19.77
N LEU A 544 3.28 -7.29 -20.48
CA LEU A 544 1.98 -7.32 -21.17
C LEU A 544 1.96 -8.38 -22.26
N TYR A 545 3.08 -8.59 -22.94
CA TYR A 545 3.19 -9.67 -23.92
C TYR A 545 2.94 -11.04 -23.26
N ASP A 546 3.59 -11.32 -22.12
CA ASP A 546 3.40 -12.58 -21.41
C ASP A 546 1.96 -12.77 -20.91
N LEU A 547 1.26 -11.69 -20.56
CA LEU A 547 -0.14 -11.75 -20.15
C LEU A 547 -1.04 -12.36 -21.24
N LEU A 548 -0.69 -12.18 -22.50
CA LEU A 548 -1.42 -12.71 -23.65
C LEU A 548 -1.07 -14.16 -23.98
N LEU A 549 -0.07 -14.75 -23.32
CA LEU A 549 0.29 -16.15 -23.44
C LEU A 549 -0.57 -17.04 -22.51
N PRO A 550 -0.81 -18.30 -22.88
CA PRO A 550 -1.45 -19.27 -22.00
C PRO A 550 -0.55 -19.65 -20.81
N ALA A 551 -1.17 -19.97 -19.68
CA ALA A 551 -0.54 -20.50 -18.49
C ALA A 551 -0.56 -22.03 -18.46
N LYS A 552 0.41 -22.63 -17.77
CA LYS A 552 0.50 -24.09 -17.58
C LYS A 552 -0.24 -24.60 -16.34
N VAL A 553 -0.48 -23.72 -15.37
CA VAL A 553 -1.17 -24.07 -14.13
C VAL A 553 -2.66 -23.71 -14.25
N ARG A 554 -3.52 -24.47 -13.56
CA ARG A 554 -4.97 -24.28 -13.51
C ARG A 554 -5.46 -24.42 -12.07
N ASN A 555 -6.47 -23.65 -11.68
CA ASN A 555 -7.11 -23.81 -10.36
C ASN A 555 -8.00 -25.05 -10.28
N VAL A 556 -8.55 -25.47 -11.42
CA VAL A 556 -9.47 -26.60 -11.53
C VAL A 556 -9.05 -27.46 -12.71
N SER A 557 -9.06 -28.79 -12.54
CA SER A 557 -8.93 -29.75 -13.63
C SER A 557 -10.23 -30.55 -13.77
N THR A 558 -10.74 -30.64 -14.99
CA THR A 558 -11.84 -31.51 -15.43
C THR A 558 -11.35 -32.44 -16.55
N SER A 559 -12.17 -33.40 -16.98
CA SER A 559 -11.84 -34.27 -18.12
C SER A 559 -11.51 -33.49 -19.41
N ASP A 560 -12.06 -32.29 -19.57
CA ASP A 560 -11.97 -31.47 -20.79
C ASP A 560 -10.81 -30.45 -20.75
N THR A 561 -10.23 -30.19 -19.57
CA THR A 561 -9.16 -29.17 -19.40
C THR A 561 -7.74 -29.75 -19.48
N THR A 562 -7.60 -31.00 -19.92
CA THR A 562 -6.31 -31.74 -20.00
C THR A 562 -5.59 -31.56 -21.33
N ALA A 563 -6.12 -30.74 -22.24
CA ALA A 563 -5.47 -30.45 -23.51
C ALA A 563 -4.09 -29.81 -23.27
N GLU A 564 -3.06 -30.41 -23.86
CA GLU A 564 -1.68 -29.93 -23.77
C GLU A 564 -1.58 -28.54 -24.41
N VAL A 565 -1.04 -27.57 -23.65
CA VAL A 565 -0.79 -26.22 -24.17
C VAL A 565 0.38 -26.29 -25.14
N THR A 566 0.11 -26.12 -26.43
CA THR A 566 1.14 -26.09 -27.48
C THR A 566 1.57 -24.65 -27.77
N GLY A 567 2.86 -24.42 -27.92
CA GLY A 567 3.43 -23.08 -28.21
C GLY A 567 3.99 -22.35 -26.97
N PRO A 568 4.26 -21.03 -27.09
CA PRO A 568 4.81 -20.23 -26.00
C PRO A 568 3.80 -20.11 -24.85
N THR A 569 4.30 -20.14 -23.61
CA THR A 569 3.50 -20.03 -22.39
C THR A 569 4.06 -18.96 -21.48
N ARG A 570 3.24 -18.44 -20.56
CA ARG A 570 3.70 -17.55 -19.49
C ARG A 570 4.93 -18.13 -18.78
N PRO A 571 5.93 -17.30 -18.43
CA PRO A 571 7.07 -17.75 -17.65
C PRO A 571 6.62 -18.18 -16.25
N GLU A 572 7.10 -19.33 -15.79
CA GLU A 572 6.86 -19.84 -14.42
C GLU A 572 7.96 -19.42 -13.44
N VAL A 573 9.07 -18.85 -13.95
CA VAL A 573 10.21 -18.36 -13.18
C VAL A 573 10.72 -17.06 -13.81
N PHE A 574 10.84 -16.00 -13.03
CA PHE A 574 11.43 -14.73 -13.48
C PHE A 574 11.93 -13.87 -12.32
N SER A 575 12.84 -12.95 -12.60
CA SER A 575 13.39 -12.00 -11.63
C SER A 575 12.47 -10.79 -11.44
N VAL A 576 12.30 -10.34 -10.20
CA VAL A 576 11.54 -9.15 -9.81
C VAL A 576 12.44 -8.25 -8.95
N GLY A 577 12.45 -6.96 -9.26
CA GLY A 577 13.22 -5.94 -8.53
C GLY A 577 14.04 -5.01 -9.41
N SER A 578 14.40 -5.48 -10.61
CA SER A 578 14.96 -4.61 -11.66
C SER A 578 14.01 -3.46 -11.96
N ARG A 579 14.57 -2.26 -12.05
CA ARG A 579 13.84 -1.07 -12.53
C ARG A 579 14.06 -0.83 -14.02
N THR A 580 14.90 -1.62 -14.69
CA THR A 580 15.14 -1.49 -16.13
C THR A 580 13.90 -1.90 -16.90
N PHE A 581 13.36 -0.97 -17.69
CA PHE A 581 12.11 -1.14 -18.41
C PHE A 581 12.35 -1.77 -19.78
N ASP A 582 11.53 -2.77 -20.13
CA ASP A 582 11.40 -3.32 -21.47
C ASP A 582 10.22 -2.63 -22.17
N PRO A 583 10.47 -1.68 -23.10
CA PRO A 583 9.39 -1.01 -23.82
C PRO A 583 8.80 -1.86 -24.96
N VAL A 584 9.41 -3.00 -25.31
CA VAL A 584 8.93 -3.87 -26.39
C VAL A 584 7.83 -4.77 -25.85
N HIS A 585 8.12 -5.60 -24.85
CA HIS A 585 7.13 -6.47 -24.22
C HIS A 585 6.28 -5.75 -23.15
N VAL A 586 6.69 -4.54 -22.76
CA VAL A 586 6.07 -3.68 -21.74
C VAL A 586 6.07 -4.35 -20.37
N GLY A 587 7.16 -4.13 -19.65
CA GLY A 587 7.38 -4.63 -18.29
C GLY A 587 8.79 -4.30 -17.79
N PHE A 588 9.24 -4.99 -16.75
CA PHE A 588 10.64 -4.90 -16.30
C PHE A 588 11.47 -6.02 -16.90
N ILE A 589 12.76 -5.77 -17.14
CA ILE A 589 13.71 -6.82 -17.49
C ILE A 589 13.75 -7.83 -16.33
N SER A 590 13.31 -9.05 -16.62
CA SER A 590 13.03 -10.08 -15.61
C SER A 590 13.90 -11.33 -15.78
N THR A 591 15.02 -11.22 -16.49
CA THR A 591 16.01 -12.29 -16.60
C THR A 591 16.60 -12.62 -15.22
N VAL A 592 16.66 -13.90 -14.87
CA VAL A 592 17.34 -14.35 -13.65
C VAL A 592 18.85 -14.34 -13.89
N VAL A 593 19.57 -13.53 -13.13
CA VAL A 593 21.03 -13.42 -13.17
C VAL A 593 21.58 -13.99 -11.86
N GLU A 594 22.50 -14.93 -11.94
CA GLU A 594 23.14 -15.53 -10.77
C GLU A 594 23.93 -14.47 -9.98
N GLY A 595 23.73 -14.41 -8.66
CA GLY A 595 24.38 -13.46 -7.77
C GLY A 595 23.71 -12.08 -7.68
N ASP A 596 22.57 -11.85 -8.33
CA ASP A 596 21.74 -10.66 -8.14
C ASP A 596 20.85 -10.81 -6.88
N ASP A 597 20.66 -9.71 -6.14
CA ASP A 597 19.80 -9.63 -4.95
C ASP A 597 18.30 -9.45 -5.31
N ASN A 598 17.95 -9.61 -6.59
CA ASN A 598 16.58 -9.60 -7.05
C ASN A 598 15.81 -10.85 -6.63
N PHE A 599 14.51 -10.68 -6.39
CA PHE A 599 13.65 -11.78 -5.98
C PHE A 599 13.31 -12.67 -7.18
N VAL A 600 13.53 -13.98 -7.06
CA VAL A 600 13.12 -14.94 -8.09
C VAL A 600 11.69 -15.40 -7.82
N PHE A 601 10.74 -14.86 -8.58
CA PHE A 601 9.36 -15.34 -8.56
C PHE A 601 9.30 -16.75 -9.13
N ARG A 602 8.50 -17.61 -8.48
CA ARG A 602 8.25 -18.98 -8.93
C ARG A 602 6.76 -19.33 -8.79
N VAL A 603 6.19 -19.90 -9.84
CA VAL A 603 4.83 -20.49 -9.82
C VAL A 603 4.83 -21.85 -9.11
N ARG A 604 5.97 -22.56 -9.13
CA ARG A 604 6.14 -23.90 -8.53
C ARG A 604 7.26 -23.90 -7.50
N LYS A 605 7.19 -24.81 -6.54
CA LYS A 605 8.25 -24.99 -5.54
C LYS A 605 9.56 -25.37 -6.25
N GLU A 606 10.67 -24.81 -5.76
CA GLU A 606 11.97 -25.12 -6.30
C GLU A 606 12.29 -26.61 -6.14
N GLY A 607 12.81 -27.23 -7.21
CA GLY A 607 13.10 -28.66 -7.22
C GLY A 607 11.87 -29.58 -7.31
N SER A 608 10.66 -29.06 -7.49
CA SER A 608 9.44 -29.87 -7.64
C SER A 608 8.50 -29.35 -8.73
N GLN A 609 7.49 -30.16 -9.09
CA GLN A 609 6.41 -29.76 -10.00
C GLN A 609 5.18 -29.20 -9.27
N GLU A 610 5.24 -29.11 -7.94
CA GLU A 610 4.11 -28.67 -7.12
C GLU A 610 3.89 -27.15 -7.28
N PRO A 611 2.70 -26.71 -7.74
CA PRO A 611 2.36 -25.29 -7.76
C PRO A 611 2.36 -24.69 -6.35
N ILE A 612 2.62 -23.39 -6.25
CA ILE A 612 2.55 -22.62 -5.01
C ILE A 612 1.21 -21.87 -4.99
N PRO A 613 0.23 -22.30 -4.17
CA PRO A 613 -0.95 -21.49 -3.86
C PRO A 613 -0.56 -20.04 -3.50
N GLY A 614 -1.18 -19.05 -4.13
CA GLY A 614 -0.83 -17.63 -4.00
C GLY A 614 0.04 -17.09 -5.16
N ASN A 615 0.78 -17.97 -5.85
CA ASN A 615 1.66 -17.61 -6.97
C ASN A 615 1.17 -18.15 -8.33
N TYR A 616 -0.11 -18.52 -8.48
CA TYR A 616 -0.59 -19.00 -9.78
C TYR A 616 -0.55 -17.85 -10.80
N ASN A 617 0.02 -18.13 -11.97
CA ASN A 617 0.00 -17.24 -13.13
C ASN A 617 -1.12 -17.61 -14.13
N SER A 618 -2.14 -18.33 -13.67
CA SER A 618 -3.24 -18.85 -14.48
C SER A 618 -4.30 -17.80 -14.79
N GLY A 619 -5.27 -18.15 -15.65
CA GLY A 619 -6.47 -17.35 -15.86
C GLY A 619 -6.27 -16.06 -16.65
N HIS A 620 -7.36 -15.31 -16.79
CA HIS A 620 -7.42 -14.13 -17.66
C HIS A 620 -6.95 -14.44 -19.10
N GLU A 621 -7.32 -15.61 -19.62
CA GLU A 621 -6.90 -16.05 -20.96
C GLU A 621 -7.94 -15.69 -22.02
N TYR A 622 -9.26 -15.84 -21.77
CA TYR A 622 -10.36 -15.47 -22.68
C TYR A 622 -10.11 -15.67 -24.20
N GLY A 623 -9.39 -16.74 -24.57
CA GLY A 623 -9.04 -17.03 -25.97
C GLY A 623 -7.76 -16.36 -26.51
N THR A 624 -7.03 -15.52 -25.76
CA THR A 624 -5.78 -14.86 -26.20
C THR A 624 -4.68 -15.86 -26.59
N GLY A 625 -4.75 -17.11 -26.11
CA GLY A 625 -3.90 -18.21 -26.56
C GLY A 625 -3.97 -18.47 -28.07
N GLN A 626 -5.04 -18.04 -28.75
CA GLN A 626 -5.23 -18.20 -30.19
C GLN A 626 -4.54 -17.12 -31.03
N LEU A 627 -4.04 -16.05 -30.42
CA LEU A 627 -3.34 -14.97 -31.12
C LEU A 627 -2.05 -15.50 -31.77
N SER A 628 -1.70 -14.99 -32.95
CA SER A 628 -0.33 -15.10 -33.47
C SER A 628 0.61 -14.20 -32.66
N ASP A 629 1.92 -14.38 -32.82
CA ASP A 629 2.92 -13.51 -32.20
C ASP A 629 2.74 -12.04 -32.62
N GLU A 630 2.56 -11.81 -33.92
CA GLU A 630 2.30 -10.48 -34.49
C GLU A 630 1.05 -9.82 -33.89
N GLN A 631 -0.05 -10.57 -33.78
CA GLN A 631 -1.29 -10.05 -33.20
C GLN A 631 -1.15 -9.72 -31.70
N ARG A 632 -0.33 -10.48 -30.96
CA ARG A 632 0.00 -10.14 -29.56
C ARG A 632 0.77 -8.83 -29.51
N MET A 633 1.79 -8.66 -30.34
CA MET A 633 2.57 -7.42 -30.39
C MET A 633 1.73 -6.22 -30.82
N GLU A 634 0.80 -6.40 -31.77
CA GLU A 634 -0.20 -5.38 -32.12
C GLU A 634 -1.04 -4.97 -30.92
N LEU A 635 -1.55 -5.93 -30.16
CA LEU A 635 -2.33 -5.66 -28.95
C LEU A 635 -1.49 -4.97 -27.87
N VAL A 636 -0.23 -5.38 -27.67
CA VAL A 636 0.72 -4.71 -26.75
C VAL A 636 0.94 -3.26 -27.16
N GLU A 637 1.12 -2.98 -28.46
CA GLU A 637 1.29 -1.61 -28.98
C GLU A 637 0.05 -0.75 -28.70
N TYR A 638 -1.15 -1.31 -28.87
CA TYR A 638 -2.39 -0.62 -28.49
C TYR A 638 -2.44 -0.32 -26.98
N LEU A 639 -2.05 -1.25 -26.12
CA LEU A 639 -2.06 -1.05 -24.66
C LEU A 639 -1.09 0.05 -24.20
N LYS A 640 -0.06 0.40 -24.99
CA LYS A 640 0.80 1.59 -24.73
C LYS A 640 0.03 2.91 -24.90
N THR A 641 -1.03 2.92 -25.71
CA THR A 641 -1.81 4.14 -26.00
C THR A 641 -2.82 4.48 -24.90
N LEU A 642 -3.10 3.53 -23.99
CA LEU A 642 -4.12 3.66 -22.95
C LEU A 642 -3.65 4.45 -21.74
#